data_AF-K1PYR9-F1
#
_entry.id   AF-K1PYR9-F1
#
_cell.length_a   1.000
_cell.length_b   1.000
_cell.length_c   1.000
_cell.angle_alpha   90.00
_cell.angle_beta   90.00
_cell.angle_gamma   90.00
#
_symmetry.space_group_name_H-M   'P 1'
#
loop_
_entity.id
_entity.type
_entity.pdbx_description
1 polymer ?
#
loop_
_entity_poly.entity_id
_entity_poly.type
_entity_poly.pdbx_seq_one_letter_code
_entity_poly.pdbx_strand_id
1 'polypeptide(L)'
;MAANISDTDVIIDTEGITVPECAHGPALMFVRYSGSDAGRRFFACSAFRDRKDCSFFQWCDEKVSQEKLEMRKVINKSMQPKYSHRQYRERFQLVLKGIHKNERQLCRTCGLFLLPDEEKEHEDHNILNKINKALLKLPSQLFTPLDNNKTYAQYLFSKKTVAFVLEQLKSLNKTHVICLGAPRIHEAIMNEENGMLKSYLLDLDFRYMQVCGPENFSRYNMFNHHFFDGERSVKFLTKFLTGCSHDQVAMVDYDNHTLFRGDVKKHGSPVRIFTNIHPQKIKLSADEGYRFCAVCKRYSAKENIHCDVCDSCPTKYGATYRHCFKCDRCIKPSKEHCEVCRTCQLKGHSCDKPSQGCHICGALDHKRRECPEKGSQKASKRLNIDGLLVYFPYDYIYPEQYMYMLELKKSLDAKGHCALEMPSGTGKTISLLSLIVAYMKANPLEVTKLIYCSRTVPELEKVVAELKNLMDYYEQQLGKGKPKILGLALSSRKNLCINPEVSQERDGKNVDALCHKLTASFVRANHKRDATVPVCSFYESYDAHGKEMPLPEGVYGLITHANIVVYSYYYLLDPKIAEVVSKELSKNAVVVFDEAHNIDNVCIESMSIKITRRTLDKCQQNIDGLSKQIQSYYYLLDPKIAEVVSKELSKNAVVVFDEAHNIDNVCIESMSIKITRRTLDKCQQNIDGLSKQIQRLKDCDAERLKTEYQKLVQGLRDANIARETDVILANPVLPDDVLKEAVPGNIRTAEHFLGFMKRFLEYMKIRLRVQHVVSESPPSFLKDCYQKVCIERKPLRFCAERLNSMMRTLELVEIHDFSALSLLCHFATLVSTYAKGFVLIIEPFDDRTPTISNPILHFSCMDASIAIKPVFDRFQTVVITSGTLSPLEMYPRILDFRPVTMATFTMTLARTCICPMVVSKGNDQVAMTSKYETREDVAVIRNYGNLLVEFCSIVPDGIVCFFTSYIYMESTVAAWYEQGILDQVQKHKLLFIETQDAAETSLALLNYQKACENGRGAVLLSVARGKVSEGIDFDHHFGRAVIMFGIPYVYTQSKILKARLEYLRDQYQIRENDFLTFDAMRHAAQCVGRALRGKTDYGIMVFADKRFARADKRSKIPRWIQEYLKDGLCNLSVDEAVQVSKRFLRQMAQPFSREDQLGLSLLTVEQLDQEDTKKKLQSRMQYV
;
A
#
# COMPACT_ATOMS: atom_id res chain seq x y z
N MET A 1 -24.79 9.88 1.86
CA MET A 1 -25.06 8.45 2.10
C MET A 1 -24.78 7.51 0.91
N ALA A 2 -24.48 7.99 -0.31
CA ALA A 2 -24.47 7.14 -1.52
C ALA A 2 -23.17 6.34 -1.78
N ALA A 3 -21.98 6.83 -1.38
CA ALA A 3 -20.71 6.12 -1.56
C ALA A 3 -20.62 4.87 -0.66
N ASN A 4 -20.55 3.69 -1.28
CA ASN A 4 -20.20 2.41 -0.64
C ASN A 4 -19.78 1.36 -1.70
N ILE A 5 -19.17 1.84 -2.79
CA ILE A 5 -18.55 1.06 -3.86
C ILE A 5 -17.16 1.70 -4.03
N SER A 6 -16.10 0.90 -4.01
CA SER A 6 -14.75 1.40 -4.24
C SER A 6 -14.62 1.94 -5.66
N ASP A 7 -13.81 2.99 -5.85
CA ASP A 7 -13.48 3.60 -7.14
C ASP A 7 -14.65 4.29 -7.87
N THR A 8 -15.68 4.74 -7.12
CA THR A 8 -16.76 5.59 -7.64
C THR A 8 -17.15 6.74 -6.71
N ASP A 9 -17.02 7.97 -7.22
CA ASP A 9 -17.47 9.20 -6.56
C ASP A 9 -18.80 9.70 -7.11
N VAL A 10 -19.56 10.40 -6.28
CA VAL A 10 -20.84 11.04 -6.66
C VAL A 10 -20.57 12.48 -7.05
N ILE A 11 -20.90 12.86 -8.28
CA ILE A 11 -20.91 14.26 -8.70
C ILE A 11 -22.25 14.88 -8.26
N ILE A 12 -22.16 15.95 -7.48
CA ILE A 12 -23.33 16.70 -6.99
C ILE A 12 -23.77 17.78 -8.00
N ASP A 13 -22.83 18.33 -8.77
CA ASP A 13 -23.08 19.43 -9.70
C ASP A 13 -23.13 18.97 -11.17
N THR A 14 -24.23 19.22 -11.86
CA THR A 14 -24.49 18.71 -13.22
C THR A 14 -24.64 19.84 -14.24
N GLU A 15 -23.72 20.82 -14.20
CA GLU A 15 -23.72 21.99 -15.08
C GLU A 15 -23.92 21.59 -16.57
N GLY A 16 -25.06 21.99 -17.13
CA GLY A 16 -25.39 21.85 -18.56
C GLY A 16 -25.75 20.44 -19.08
N ILE A 17 -25.74 19.39 -18.25
CA ILE A 17 -25.98 18.01 -18.71
C ILE A 17 -27.40 17.53 -18.37
N THR A 18 -28.13 17.01 -19.36
CA THR A 18 -29.48 16.46 -19.16
C THR A 18 -29.45 15.14 -18.38
N VAL A 19 -29.90 15.18 -17.12
CA VAL A 19 -29.92 14.02 -16.22
C VAL A 19 -31.03 13.03 -16.64
N PRO A 20 -30.70 11.74 -16.88
CA PRO A 20 -31.67 10.77 -17.40
C PRO A 20 -32.42 10.03 -16.28
N GLU A 21 -33.74 9.89 -16.40
CA GLU A 21 -34.61 9.37 -15.33
C GLU A 21 -34.88 7.85 -15.37
N CYS A 22 -34.81 7.20 -14.21
CA CYS A 22 -35.27 5.81 -14.03
C CYS A 22 -36.66 5.79 -13.34
N ALA A 23 -37.26 4.61 -13.17
CA ALA A 23 -38.52 4.45 -12.43
C ALA A 23 -38.52 5.02 -11.00
N HIS A 24 -37.32 5.23 -10.42
CA HIS A 24 -37.09 5.75 -9.08
C HIS A 24 -36.66 7.24 -9.07
N GLY A 25 -36.88 7.96 -10.18
CA GLY A 25 -36.59 9.38 -10.34
C GLY A 25 -35.26 9.64 -11.06
N PRO A 26 -34.73 10.89 -11.00
CA PRO A 26 -33.47 11.27 -11.61
C PRO A 26 -32.31 10.40 -11.11
N ALA A 27 -31.53 9.88 -12.04
CA ALA A 27 -30.30 9.17 -11.73
C ALA A 27 -29.27 10.14 -11.11
N LEU A 28 -28.40 9.62 -10.25
CA LEU A 28 -27.21 10.36 -9.82
C LEU A 28 -26.09 10.13 -10.82
N MET A 29 -25.25 11.15 -11.00
CA MET A 29 -24.03 11.04 -11.79
C MET A 29 -22.91 10.51 -10.90
N PHE A 30 -22.27 9.45 -11.37
CA PHE A 30 -21.13 8.81 -10.74
C PHE A 30 -19.95 8.86 -11.71
N VAL A 31 -18.74 9.00 -11.18
CA VAL A 31 -17.51 8.78 -11.96
C VAL A 31 -17.05 7.36 -11.74
N ARG A 32 -16.73 6.62 -12.80
CA ARG A 32 -15.94 5.38 -12.65
C ARG A 32 -14.53 5.64 -13.15
N TYR A 33 -13.57 5.54 -12.25
CA TYR A 33 -12.16 5.66 -12.60
C TYR A 33 -11.67 4.33 -13.17
N SER A 34 -11.38 4.28 -14.47
CA SER A 34 -10.95 3.06 -15.16
C SER A 34 -9.55 3.22 -15.77
N GLY A 35 -8.51 3.09 -14.95
CA GLY A 35 -7.12 2.98 -15.41
C GLY A 35 -6.47 4.27 -15.98
N SER A 36 -7.25 5.21 -16.52
CA SER A 36 -6.81 6.50 -17.09
C SER A 36 -7.62 7.68 -16.54
N ASP A 37 -7.05 8.89 -16.59
CA ASP A 37 -7.53 10.08 -15.84
C ASP A 37 -8.83 10.71 -16.35
N ALA A 38 -9.28 10.32 -17.54
CA ALA A 38 -10.67 10.54 -17.95
C ALA A 38 -11.60 9.54 -17.23
N GLY A 39 -11.84 9.77 -15.94
CA GLY A 39 -12.85 9.03 -15.16
C GLY A 39 -14.20 9.10 -15.87
N ARG A 40 -14.68 7.97 -16.38
CA ARG A 40 -15.83 7.97 -17.28
C ARG A 40 -17.11 8.15 -16.48
N ARG A 41 -17.84 9.21 -16.79
CA ARG A 41 -19.06 9.60 -16.08
C ARG A 41 -20.23 8.73 -16.53
N PHE A 42 -21.01 8.25 -15.57
CA PHE A 42 -22.20 7.43 -15.82
C PHE A 42 -23.34 7.82 -14.89
N PHE A 43 -24.56 7.58 -15.35
CA PHE A 43 -25.77 7.73 -14.57
C PHE A 43 -26.22 6.36 -14.04
N ALA A 44 -26.57 6.29 -12.76
CA ALA A 44 -27.16 5.12 -12.14
C ALA A 44 -28.27 5.50 -11.13
N CYS A 45 -29.12 4.53 -10.78
CA CYS A 45 -30.26 4.76 -9.90
C CYS A 45 -29.81 5.28 -8.51
N SER A 46 -30.47 6.36 -8.05
CA SER A 46 -30.18 7.00 -6.76
C SER A 46 -30.64 6.18 -5.54
N ALA A 47 -31.72 5.41 -5.70
CA ALA A 47 -32.31 4.59 -4.63
C ALA A 47 -31.77 3.14 -4.63
N PHE A 48 -31.60 2.52 -5.81
CA PHE A 48 -31.21 1.11 -5.94
C PHE A 48 -29.78 0.99 -6.45
N ARG A 49 -28.89 0.53 -5.56
CA ARG A 49 -27.43 0.51 -5.81
C ARG A 49 -26.94 -0.80 -6.42
N ASP A 50 -27.74 -1.87 -6.35
CA ASP A 50 -27.47 -3.13 -7.06
C ASP A 50 -28.15 -3.10 -8.44
N ARG A 51 -27.40 -3.51 -9.47
CA ARG A 51 -27.87 -3.61 -10.86
C ARG A 51 -28.94 -4.69 -11.04
N LYS A 52 -29.07 -5.63 -10.08
CA LYS A 52 -30.13 -6.64 -10.06
C LYS A 52 -31.50 -6.03 -9.73
N ASP A 53 -31.54 -5.08 -8.80
CA ASP A 53 -32.79 -4.45 -8.34
C ASP A 53 -33.24 -3.33 -9.29
N CYS A 54 -32.29 -2.60 -9.89
CA CYS A 54 -32.56 -1.65 -10.97
C CYS A 54 -31.45 -1.72 -12.02
N SER A 55 -31.79 -2.22 -13.19
CA SER A 55 -30.87 -2.36 -14.34
C SER A 55 -30.48 -1.03 -14.99
N PHE A 56 -30.95 0.12 -14.46
CA PHE A 56 -30.68 1.42 -15.07
C PHE A 56 -29.21 1.85 -14.92
N PHE A 57 -28.53 1.91 -16.05
CA PHE A 57 -27.16 2.39 -16.21
C PHE A 57 -26.99 3.02 -17.60
N GLN A 58 -26.33 4.17 -17.69
CA GLN A 58 -26.07 4.87 -18.95
C GLN A 58 -24.77 5.67 -18.86
N TRP A 59 -23.89 5.63 -19.86
CA TRP A 59 -22.71 6.52 -19.89
C TRP A 59 -23.12 7.94 -20.32
N CYS A 60 -22.47 8.98 -19.78
CA CYS A 60 -22.83 10.38 -20.11
C CYS A 60 -22.62 10.70 -21.60
N ASP A 61 -21.62 10.07 -22.21
CA ASP A 61 -21.22 10.17 -23.61
C ASP A 61 -21.93 9.18 -24.56
N GLU A 62 -22.95 8.44 -24.08
CA GLU A 62 -23.73 7.49 -24.86
C GLU A 62 -24.85 8.17 -25.68
N LYS A 63 -24.75 8.14 -27.02
CA LYS A 63 -25.85 8.54 -27.92
C LYS A 63 -26.94 7.46 -27.92
N VAL A 64 -28.04 7.72 -27.22
CA VAL A 64 -29.18 6.78 -27.08
C VAL A 64 -30.11 6.88 -28.30
N SER A 65 -30.48 5.74 -28.91
CA SER A 65 -31.45 5.68 -30.00
C SER A 65 -32.88 5.99 -29.54
N GLN A 66 -33.76 6.43 -30.45
CA GLN A 66 -35.17 6.70 -30.15
C GLN A 66 -35.89 5.44 -29.62
N GLU A 67 -35.64 4.28 -30.23
CA GLU A 67 -36.17 2.98 -29.79
C GLU A 67 -35.77 2.64 -28.34
N LYS A 68 -34.50 2.91 -27.95
CA LYS A 68 -34.01 2.68 -26.59
C LYS A 68 -34.62 3.66 -25.59
N LEU A 69 -34.93 4.89 -26.02
CA LEU A 69 -35.71 5.86 -25.24
C LEU A 69 -37.17 5.43 -25.07
N GLU A 70 -37.79 4.83 -26.08
CA GLU A 70 -39.16 4.32 -26.00
C GLU A 70 -39.27 3.06 -25.15
N MET A 71 -38.38 2.07 -25.34
CA MET A 71 -38.26 0.91 -24.45
C MET A 71 -38.06 1.31 -22.99
N ARG A 72 -37.24 2.34 -22.74
CA ARG A 72 -37.07 2.93 -21.41
C ARG A 72 -38.35 3.58 -20.88
N LYS A 73 -39.11 4.31 -21.70
CA LYS A 73 -40.42 4.86 -21.31
C LYS A 73 -41.40 3.73 -20.94
N VAL A 74 -41.39 2.62 -21.67
CA VAL A 74 -42.22 1.43 -21.38
C VAL A 74 -41.81 0.78 -20.05
N ILE A 75 -40.51 0.53 -19.82
CA ILE A 75 -39.98 -0.06 -18.57
C ILE A 75 -40.21 0.87 -17.37
N ASN A 76 -39.98 2.18 -17.54
CA ASN A 76 -40.29 3.14 -16.48
C ASN A 76 -41.79 3.11 -16.17
N LYS A 77 -42.67 3.06 -17.20
CA LYS A 77 -44.14 3.04 -17.03
C LYS A 77 -44.64 1.75 -16.36
N SER A 78 -44.02 0.59 -16.57
CA SER A 78 -44.40 -0.66 -15.88
C SER A 78 -44.00 -0.68 -14.40
N MET A 79 -42.97 0.10 -14.02
CA MET A 79 -42.49 0.25 -12.64
C MET A 79 -43.08 1.46 -11.89
N GLN A 80 -43.92 2.28 -12.55
CA GLN A 80 -44.71 3.32 -11.90
C GLN A 80 -46.02 2.75 -11.31
N PRO A 81 -46.65 3.42 -10.32
CA PRO A 81 -47.95 3.00 -9.81
C PRO A 81 -49.01 2.91 -10.92
N LYS A 82 -49.82 1.83 -10.90
CA LYS A 82 -50.90 1.55 -11.86
C LYS A 82 -51.96 2.66 -11.93
N TYR A 83 -52.11 3.44 -10.86
CA TYR A 83 -53.09 4.53 -10.73
C TYR A 83 -52.43 5.80 -10.16
N SER A 84 -52.96 6.97 -10.52
CA SER A 84 -52.58 8.25 -9.90
C SER A 84 -53.04 8.34 -8.44
N HIS A 85 -52.44 9.23 -7.63
CA HIS A 85 -52.84 9.45 -6.23
C HIS A 85 -54.34 9.71 -6.08
N ARG A 86 -54.92 10.50 -6.99
CA ARG A 86 -56.36 10.78 -7.03
C ARG A 86 -57.19 9.53 -7.25
N GLN A 87 -56.86 8.73 -8.26
CA GLN A 87 -57.56 7.47 -8.57
C GLN A 87 -57.42 6.45 -7.43
N TYR A 88 -56.24 6.34 -6.81
CA TYR A 88 -56.07 5.54 -5.61
C TYR A 88 -56.96 6.00 -4.46
N ARG A 89 -57.09 7.32 -4.26
CA ARG A 89 -57.97 7.89 -3.23
C ARG A 89 -59.44 7.63 -3.51
N GLU A 90 -59.87 7.73 -4.78
CA GLU A 90 -61.23 7.41 -5.23
C GLU A 90 -61.55 5.92 -5.03
N ARG A 91 -60.65 5.01 -5.45
CA ARG A 91 -60.75 3.56 -5.17
C ARG A 91 -60.83 3.27 -3.67
N PHE A 92 -60.00 3.90 -2.84
CA PHE A 92 -60.05 3.73 -1.39
C PHE A 92 -61.36 4.27 -0.77
N GLN A 93 -61.98 5.30 -1.36
CA GLN A 93 -63.33 5.73 -0.95
C GLN A 93 -64.39 4.69 -1.29
N LEU A 94 -64.29 4.01 -2.44
CA LEU A 94 -65.18 2.89 -2.79
C LEU A 94 -65.01 1.71 -1.81
N VAL A 95 -63.78 1.33 -1.46
CA VAL A 95 -63.51 0.31 -0.42
C VAL A 95 -64.06 0.72 0.95
N LEU A 96 -64.03 2.03 1.28
CA LEU A 96 -64.55 2.54 2.55
C LEU A 96 -66.08 2.62 2.61
N LYS A 97 -66.75 2.99 1.52
CA LYS A 97 -68.21 3.27 1.45
C LYS A 97 -69.05 2.14 0.83
N GLY A 98 -68.54 1.44 -0.18
CA GLY A 98 -69.29 0.49 -1.00
C GLY A 98 -69.08 -1.00 -0.64
N ILE A 99 -68.03 -1.36 0.09
CA ILE A 99 -67.73 -2.76 0.45
C ILE A 99 -68.04 -3.03 1.93
N HIS A 100 -68.77 -4.11 2.22
CA HIS A 100 -69.15 -4.47 3.59
C HIS A 100 -67.92 -4.84 4.45
N LYS A 101 -68.04 -4.77 5.78
CA LYS A 101 -66.87 -4.86 6.69
C LYS A 101 -66.08 -6.18 6.54
N ASN A 102 -66.74 -7.26 6.17
CA ASN A 102 -66.16 -8.61 6.09
C ASN A 102 -65.61 -8.95 4.69
N GLU A 103 -65.94 -8.17 3.67
CA GLU A 103 -65.60 -8.41 2.25
C GLU A 103 -64.39 -7.60 1.78
N ARG A 104 -63.76 -6.82 2.67
CA ARG A 104 -62.61 -5.97 2.32
C ARG A 104 -61.36 -6.82 2.19
N GLN A 105 -60.76 -6.77 1.00
CA GLN A 105 -59.59 -7.54 0.61
C GLN A 105 -58.43 -6.65 0.19
N LEU A 106 -57.21 -7.09 0.49
CA LEU A 106 -55.96 -6.49 0.02
C LEU A 106 -55.09 -7.60 -0.58
N CYS A 107 -54.78 -7.50 -1.88
CA CYS A 107 -53.75 -8.35 -2.48
C CYS A 107 -52.38 -7.92 -1.96
N ARG A 108 -51.68 -8.79 -1.22
CA ARG A 108 -50.31 -8.56 -0.73
C ARG A 108 -49.28 -8.66 -1.84
N THR A 109 -49.50 -9.50 -2.86
CA THR A 109 -48.60 -9.64 -4.01
C THR A 109 -48.56 -8.35 -4.85
N CYS A 110 -49.72 -7.75 -5.14
CA CYS A 110 -49.83 -6.52 -5.91
C CYS A 110 -49.78 -5.24 -5.04
N GLY A 111 -49.96 -5.36 -3.72
CA GLY A 111 -50.07 -4.23 -2.80
C GLY A 111 -51.33 -3.38 -2.97
N LEU A 112 -52.40 -3.94 -3.54
CA LEU A 112 -53.62 -3.22 -3.96
C LEU A 112 -54.85 -3.66 -3.16
N PHE A 113 -55.71 -2.69 -2.81
CA PHE A 113 -57.08 -3.02 -2.39
C PHE A 113 -57.92 -3.44 -3.59
N LEU A 114 -58.58 -4.60 -3.47
CA LEU A 114 -59.43 -5.17 -4.50
C LEU A 114 -60.84 -4.58 -4.44
N LEU A 115 -61.42 -4.33 -5.61
CA LEU A 115 -62.86 -4.13 -5.78
C LEU A 115 -63.54 -5.47 -6.13
N PRO A 116 -64.85 -5.64 -5.92
CA PRO A 116 -65.53 -6.94 -6.10
C PRO A 116 -65.35 -7.55 -7.50
N ASP A 117 -65.25 -6.71 -8.54
CA ASP A 117 -65.09 -7.17 -9.93
C ASP A 117 -63.65 -7.61 -10.27
N GLU A 118 -62.67 -7.31 -9.41
CA GLU A 118 -61.23 -7.54 -9.65
C GLU A 118 -60.69 -8.81 -8.97
N GLU A 119 -61.50 -9.51 -8.17
CA GLU A 119 -61.09 -10.69 -7.39
C GLU A 119 -60.60 -11.83 -8.32
N LYS A 120 -61.26 -12.01 -9.47
CA LYS A 120 -60.92 -13.04 -10.48
C LYS A 120 -59.57 -12.84 -11.16
N GLU A 121 -59.04 -11.61 -11.21
CA GLU A 121 -57.70 -11.34 -11.74
C GLU A 121 -56.58 -11.70 -10.75
N HIS A 122 -56.94 -12.13 -9.53
CA HIS A 122 -56.01 -12.29 -8.41
C HIS A 122 -56.09 -13.65 -7.71
N GLU A 123 -56.69 -14.67 -8.35
CA GLU A 123 -56.85 -16.03 -7.78
C GLU A 123 -55.50 -16.67 -7.38
N ASP A 124 -54.43 -16.45 -8.17
CA ASP A 124 -53.06 -16.93 -7.87
C ASP A 124 -52.27 -16.04 -6.90
N HIS A 125 -52.88 -14.99 -6.33
CA HIS A 125 -52.20 -14.01 -5.49
C HIS A 125 -52.50 -14.16 -3.98
N ASN A 126 -51.60 -13.64 -3.13
CA ASN A 126 -51.74 -13.71 -1.68
C ASN A 126 -52.72 -12.64 -1.18
N ILE A 127 -53.99 -13.01 -0.96
CA ILE A 127 -55.06 -12.09 -0.54
C ILE A 127 -55.24 -12.06 0.98
N LEU A 128 -55.17 -10.87 1.57
CA LEU A 128 -55.55 -10.61 2.96
C LEU A 128 -57.05 -10.28 3.05
N ASN A 129 -57.82 -11.20 3.61
CA ASN A 129 -59.28 -11.11 3.76
C ASN A 129 -59.71 -10.40 5.06
N LYS A 130 -60.97 -9.93 5.13
CA LYS A 130 -61.68 -9.43 6.33
C LYS A 130 -61.01 -8.21 7.01
N ILE A 131 -60.66 -7.18 6.22
CA ILE A 131 -59.96 -6.00 6.73
C ILE A 131 -60.89 -5.00 7.44
N ASN A 132 -60.83 -5.00 8.76
CA ASN A 132 -61.59 -4.09 9.63
C ASN A 132 -61.17 -2.60 9.49
N LYS A 133 -62.12 -1.67 9.75
CA LYS A 133 -61.87 -0.21 9.72
C LYS A 133 -60.70 0.25 10.62
N ALA A 134 -60.40 -0.47 11.70
CA ALA A 134 -59.27 -0.16 12.58
C ALA A 134 -57.89 -0.50 11.94
N LEU A 135 -57.83 -1.50 11.06
CA LEU A 135 -56.61 -1.84 10.32
C LEU A 135 -56.36 -0.87 9.15
N LEU A 136 -57.43 -0.35 8.53
CA LEU A 136 -57.33 0.70 7.50
C LEU A 136 -56.73 2.02 8.01
N LYS A 137 -56.70 2.21 9.33
CA LYS A 137 -56.03 3.33 10.02
C LYS A 137 -54.53 3.09 10.25
N LEU A 138 -54.02 1.88 10.02
CA LEU A 138 -52.65 1.44 10.33
C LEU A 138 -51.98 0.77 9.11
N PRO A 139 -51.72 1.52 8.02
CA PRO A 139 -51.14 0.97 6.79
C PRO A 139 -49.82 0.19 6.98
N SER A 140 -48.98 0.53 7.97
CA SER A 140 -47.77 -0.23 8.35
C SER A 140 -48.02 -1.64 8.91
N GLN A 141 -49.28 -2.04 9.09
CA GLN A 141 -49.70 -3.42 9.43
C GLN A 141 -50.42 -4.12 8.27
N LEU A 142 -50.84 -3.37 7.25
CA LEU A 142 -51.48 -3.89 6.04
C LEU A 142 -50.45 -4.24 4.98
N PHE A 143 -49.53 -3.32 4.71
CA PHE A 143 -48.43 -3.52 3.78
C PHE A 143 -47.29 -4.23 4.49
N THR A 144 -46.75 -5.28 3.86
CA THR A 144 -45.51 -5.90 4.31
C THR A 144 -44.35 -4.90 4.19
N PRO A 145 -43.42 -4.86 5.16
CA PRO A 145 -42.18 -4.10 5.02
C PRO A 145 -41.45 -4.57 3.76
N LEU A 146 -40.80 -3.66 3.05
CA LEU A 146 -39.97 -4.02 1.90
C LEU A 146 -38.58 -4.42 2.41
N ASP A 147 -38.13 -5.63 2.08
CA ASP A 147 -37.01 -6.30 2.75
C ASP A 147 -35.65 -5.56 2.66
N ASN A 148 -35.51 -4.64 1.69
CA ASN A 148 -34.29 -3.88 1.49
C ASN A 148 -34.22 -2.61 2.36
N ASN A 149 -33.85 -2.81 3.63
CA ASN A 149 -33.61 -1.75 4.63
C ASN A 149 -32.61 -0.66 4.20
N LYS A 150 -31.84 -0.84 3.11
CA LYS A 150 -30.86 0.14 2.61
C LYS A 150 -31.44 1.09 1.55
N THR A 151 -32.59 0.77 0.94
CA THR A 151 -33.12 1.48 -0.24
C THR A 151 -34.47 2.13 0.00
N TYR A 152 -35.42 1.42 0.63
CA TYR A 152 -36.73 1.99 0.98
C TYR A 152 -36.68 2.84 2.25
N ALA A 153 -35.65 2.65 3.08
CA ALA A 153 -35.35 3.50 4.22
C ALA A 153 -36.50 3.66 5.23
N GLN A 154 -37.33 2.62 5.38
CA GLN A 154 -38.47 2.62 6.30
C GLN A 154 -38.07 2.06 7.67
N TYR A 155 -38.26 2.83 8.74
CA TYR A 155 -38.06 2.33 10.11
C TYR A 155 -39.38 2.20 10.89
N LEU A 156 -39.70 0.95 11.24
CA LEU A 156 -40.94 0.59 11.93
C LEU A 156 -40.76 0.61 13.45
N PHE A 157 -40.77 1.82 14.03
CA PHE A 157 -40.67 2.07 15.47
C PHE A 157 -41.62 1.20 16.33
N SER A 158 -41.20 0.90 17.56
CA SER A 158 -42.02 0.16 18.53
C SER A 158 -43.18 1.03 19.04
N LYS A 159 -44.31 0.43 19.44
CA LYS A 159 -45.47 1.17 19.99
C LYS A 159 -45.10 2.07 21.17
N LYS A 160 -44.18 1.61 22.05
CA LYS A 160 -43.66 2.41 23.18
C LYS A 160 -42.87 3.62 22.69
N THR A 161 -41.97 3.42 21.72
CA THR A 161 -41.15 4.49 21.13
C THR A 161 -42.01 5.55 20.45
N VAL A 162 -43.06 5.13 19.73
CA VAL A 162 -44.00 6.06 19.09
C VAL A 162 -44.74 6.88 20.14
N ALA A 163 -45.31 6.25 21.16
CA ALA A 163 -46.02 6.96 22.24
C ALA A 163 -45.13 8.00 22.93
N PHE A 164 -43.88 7.63 23.27
CA PHE A 164 -42.89 8.56 23.83
C PHE A 164 -42.62 9.74 22.91
N VAL A 165 -42.37 9.51 21.61
CA VAL A 165 -42.10 10.61 20.65
C VAL A 165 -43.29 11.58 20.56
N LEU A 166 -44.53 11.08 20.55
CA LEU A 166 -45.72 11.94 20.54
C LEU A 166 -45.84 12.80 21.80
N GLU A 167 -45.59 12.23 22.98
CA GLU A 167 -45.59 12.97 24.25
C GLU A 167 -44.55 14.09 24.24
N GLN A 168 -43.33 13.80 23.78
CA GLN A 168 -42.26 14.79 23.68
C GLN A 168 -42.62 15.94 22.73
N LEU A 169 -43.16 15.62 21.55
CA LEU A 169 -43.56 16.63 20.56
C LEU A 169 -44.63 17.58 21.12
N LYS A 170 -45.64 17.06 21.84
CA LYS A 170 -46.66 17.87 22.52
C LYS A 170 -46.06 18.72 23.65
N SER A 171 -45.22 18.13 24.49
CA SER A 171 -44.59 18.84 25.63
C SER A 171 -43.67 20.00 25.20
N LEU A 172 -43.25 20.00 23.93
CA LEU A 172 -42.40 21.01 23.31
C LEU A 172 -43.18 21.97 22.39
N ASN A 173 -44.52 21.97 22.46
CA ASN A 173 -45.43 22.79 21.65
C ASN A 173 -45.14 22.69 20.13
N LYS A 174 -44.67 21.53 19.67
CA LYS A 174 -44.58 21.23 18.24
C LYS A 174 -45.98 20.93 17.72
N THR A 175 -46.33 21.46 16.54
CA THR A 175 -47.67 21.30 15.95
C THR A 175 -47.62 20.66 14.57
N HIS A 176 -46.49 20.76 13.86
CA HIS A 176 -46.31 20.21 12.51
C HIS A 176 -45.09 19.29 12.48
N VAL A 177 -45.27 18.05 12.05
CA VAL A 177 -44.26 16.98 12.12
C VAL A 177 -43.98 16.40 10.73
N ILE A 178 -42.75 16.56 10.24
CA ILE A 178 -42.27 15.91 9.01
C ILE A 178 -41.74 14.52 9.39
N CYS A 179 -42.31 13.48 8.81
CA CYS A 179 -41.86 12.09 8.97
C CYS A 179 -41.10 11.67 7.71
N LEU A 180 -39.79 11.46 7.81
CA LEU A 180 -38.95 10.89 6.75
C LEU A 180 -38.82 9.38 7.00
N GLY A 181 -39.31 8.53 6.10
CA GLY A 181 -39.22 7.06 6.23
C GLY A 181 -39.83 6.48 7.52
N ALA A 182 -40.70 7.23 8.20
CA ALA A 182 -41.19 6.94 9.56
C ALA A 182 -42.73 6.75 9.60
N PRO A 183 -43.31 5.81 8.82
CA PRO A 183 -44.76 5.70 8.64
C PRO A 183 -45.52 5.46 9.96
N ARG A 184 -44.96 4.69 10.91
CA ARG A 184 -45.62 4.44 12.21
C ARG A 184 -45.82 5.68 13.08
N ILE A 185 -44.97 6.70 12.95
CA ILE A 185 -45.13 7.95 13.69
C ILE A 185 -46.22 8.79 13.03
N HIS A 186 -46.20 8.89 11.69
CA HIS A 186 -47.25 9.54 10.91
C HIS A 186 -48.64 8.93 11.19
N GLU A 187 -48.75 7.60 11.15
CA GLU A 187 -49.99 6.87 11.45
C GLU A 187 -50.52 7.14 12.86
N ALA A 188 -49.64 7.22 13.85
CA ALA A 188 -50.07 7.48 15.23
C ALA A 188 -50.52 8.93 15.44
N ILE A 189 -49.91 9.89 14.75
CA ILE A 189 -50.39 11.29 14.70
C ILE A 189 -51.75 11.37 14.01
N MET A 190 -51.92 10.72 12.85
CA MET A 190 -53.17 10.71 12.08
C MET A 190 -54.35 10.05 12.80
N ASN A 191 -54.08 9.23 13.81
CA ASN A 191 -55.09 8.56 14.63
C ASN A 191 -55.32 9.22 15.99
N GLU A 192 -54.68 10.36 16.27
CA GLU A 192 -54.82 11.05 17.53
C GLU A 192 -56.16 11.81 17.64
N GLU A 193 -56.94 11.54 18.69
CA GLU A 193 -58.28 12.07 18.88
C GLU A 193 -58.32 13.59 19.17
N ASN A 194 -57.23 14.15 19.70
CA ASN A 194 -57.14 15.57 20.06
C ASN A 194 -56.72 16.52 18.92
N GLY A 195 -56.26 16.00 17.77
CA GLY A 195 -55.92 16.80 16.58
C GLY A 195 -54.77 17.83 16.75
N MET A 196 -54.04 17.81 17.87
CA MET A 196 -53.03 18.81 18.24
C MET A 196 -51.76 18.76 17.34
N LEU A 197 -51.44 17.58 16.83
CA LEU A 197 -50.31 17.34 15.94
C LEU A 197 -50.81 17.10 14.52
N LYS A 198 -50.21 17.77 13.53
CA LYS A 198 -50.34 17.45 12.11
C LYS A 198 -49.06 16.80 11.62
N SER A 199 -49.15 15.83 10.70
CA SER A 199 -47.96 15.18 10.15
C SER A 199 -47.99 15.04 8.63
N TYR A 200 -46.80 15.15 8.02
CA TYR A 200 -46.58 14.97 6.60
C TYR A 200 -45.55 13.85 6.41
N LEU A 201 -45.90 12.78 5.67
CA LEU A 201 -45.03 11.64 5.41
C LEU A 201 -44.35 11.80 4.05
N LEU A 202 -43.03 11.67 4.06
CA LEU A 202 -42.16 11.62 2.89
C LEU A 202 -41.53 10.22 2.84
N ASP A 203 -41.96 9.42 1.86
CA ASP A 203 -41.56 8.01 1.71
C ASP A 203 -41.44 7.64 0.22
N LEU A 204 -40.58 6.67 -0.10
CA LEU A 204 -40.39 6.19 -1.47
C LEU A 204 -41.49 5.19 -1.88
N ASP A 205 -42.11 4.52 -0.91
CA ASP A 205 -43.14 3.50 -1.09
C ASP A 205 -44.50 4.13 -1.43
N PHE A 206 -44.87 4.02 -2.70
CA PHE A 206 -46.14 4.55 -3.21
C PHE A 206 -47.38 3.81 -2.69
N ARG A 207 -47.25 2.64 -2.03
CA ARG A 207 -48.42 1.89 -1.53
C ARG A 207 -49.23 2.71 -0.50
N TYR A 208 -48.56 3.56 0.26
CA TYR A 208 -49.18 4.50 1.22
C TYR A 208 -50.08 5.56 0.53
N MET A 209 -49.92 5.84 -0.77
CA MET A 209 -50.79 6.74 -1.55
C MET A 209 -52.25 6.26 -1.61
N GLN A 210 -52.50 4.97 -1.37
CA GLN A 210 -53.86 4.43 -1.28
C GLN A 210 -54.62 4.89 -0.03
N VAL A 211 -53.91 5.07 1.08
CA VAL A 211 -54.51 5.36 2.39
C VAL A 211 -54.37 6.84 2.75
N CYS A 212 -53.19 7.41 2.55
CA CYS A 212 -52.89 8.82 2.85
C CYS A 212 -53.29 9.74 1.69
N GLY A 213 -53.87 10.91 2.01
CA GLY A 213 -54.20 11.93 1.02
C GLY A 213 -52.98 12.79 0.61
N PRO A 214 -53.07 13.54 -0.51
CA PRO A 214 -51.96 14.38 -1.02
C PRO A 214 -51.55 15.53 -0.08
N GLU A 215 -52.44 15.96 0.82
CA GLU A 215 -52.12 16.96 1.85
C GLU A 215 -51.29 16.39 3.02
N ASN A 216 -51.14 15.06 3.10
CA ASN A 216 -50.48 14.36 4.22
C ASN A 216 -49.34 13.44 3.77
N PHE A 217 -49.23 13.12 2.47
CA PHE A 217 -48.22 12.22 1.91
C PHE A 217 -47.74 12.73 0.55
N SER A 218 -46.43 12.66 0.31
CA SER A 218 -45.85 12.74 -1.02
C SER A 218 -44.84 11.62 -1.24
N ARG A 219 -44.88 11.01 -2.42
CA ARG A 219 -43.84 10.07 -2.83
C ARG A 219 -42.53 10.83 -3.05
N TYR A 220 -41.51 10.45 -2.30
CA TYR A 220 -40.27 11.22 -2.17
C TYR A 220 -39.05 10.31 -2.15
N ASN A 221 -38.05 10.63 -2.96
CA ASN A 221 -36.75 9.95 -2.92
C ASN A 221 -35.77 10.79 -2.09
N MET A 222 -35.48 10.32 -0.88
CA MET A 222 -34.60 11.01 0.07
C MET A 222 -33.12 11.07 -0.35
N PHE A 223 -32.67 10.25 -1.31
CA PHE A 223 -31.26 10.21 -1.73
C PHE A 223 -30.88 11.28 -2.76
N ASN A 224 -31.86 11.81 -3.49
CA ASN A 224 -31.69 12.88 -4.48
C ASN A 224 -32.73 14.02 -4.32
N HIS A 225 -33.44 14.04 -3.19
CA HIS A 225 -34.48 15.00 -2.82
C HIS A 225 -35.62 15.19 -3.85
N HIS A 226 -35.90 14.16 -4.67
CA HIS A 226 -36.87 14.25 -5.77
C HIS A 226 -38.32 13.94 -5.34
N PHE A 227 -39.26 14.78 -5.80
CA PHE A 227 -40.71 14.58 -5.68
C PHE A 227 -41.31 14.09 -7.00
N PHE A 228 -41.96 12.92 -6.98
CA PHE A 228 -42.49 12.29 -8.20
C PHE A 228 -43.72 13.01 -8.79
N ASP A 229 -44.51 13.71 -7.96
CA ASP A 229 -45.62 14.57 -8.41
C ASP A 229 -45.19 16.03 -8.66
N GLY A 230 -43.88 16.30 -8.69
CA GLY A 230 -43.26 17.58 -9.04
C GLY A 230 -43.74 18.76 -8.19
N GLU A 231 -44.05 19.89 -8.84
CA GLU A 231 -44.50 21.12 -8.17
C GLU A 231 -45.72 20.92 -7.25
N ARG A 232 -46.58 19.92 -7.49
CA ARG A 232 -47.78 19.72 -6.67
C ARG A 232 -47.40 19.29 -5.26
N SER A 233 -46.53 18.29 -5.13
CA SER A 233 -45.98 17.87 -3.83
C SER A 233 -45.26 19.01 -3.12
N VAL A 234 -44.44 19.77 -3.85
CA VAL A 234 -43.74 20.94 -3.29
C VAL A 234 -44.73 21.99 -2.79
N LYS A 235 -45.80 22.30 -3.53
CA LYS A 235 -46.85 23.23 -3.08
C LYS A 235 -47.60 22.72 -1.84
N PHE A 236 -47.89 21.42 -1.74
CA PHE A 236 -48.51 20.86 -0.53
C PHE A 236 -47.56 20.88 0.68
N LEU A 237 -46.29 20.50 0.51
CA LEU A 237 -45.30 20.55 1.58
C LEU A 237 -45.03 22.01 2.03
N THR A 238 -44.88 22.94 1.10
CA THR A 238 -44.72 24.37 1.42
C THR A 238 -45.95 24.90 2.16
N LYS A 239 -47.18 24.57 1.72
CA LYS A 239 -48.43 24.92 2.44
C LYS A 239 -48.47 24.34 3.86
N PHE A 240 -47.95 23.14 4.07
CA PHE A 240 -47.82 22.52 5.40
C PHE A 240 -46.80 23.25 6.28
N LEU A 241 -45.66 23.67 5.72
CA LEU A 241 -44.60 24.39 6.43
C LEU A 241 -45.00 25.84 6.75
N THR A 242 -45.62 26.57 5.82
CA THR A 242 -46.07 27.96 6.02
C THR A 242 -47.30 28.07 6.94
N GLY A 243 -47.94 26.94 7.28
CA GLY A 243 -49.09 26.89 8.19
C GLY A 243 -48.74 27.08 9.67
N CYS A 244 -47.46 27.26 10.03
CA CYS A 244 -47.00 27.50 11.40
C CYS A 244 -45.68 28.27 11.44
N SER A 245 -45.22 28.65 12.65
CA SER A 245 -43.88 29.23 12.81
C SER A 245 -42.81 28.13 12.74
N HIS A 246 -41.62 28.47 12.24
CA HIS A 246 -40.52 27.50 12.07
C HIS A 246 -40.15 26.77 13.37
N ASP A 247 -40.33 27.40 14.52
CA ASP A 247 -40.06 26.81 15.84
C ASP A 247 -41.13 25.81 16.31
N GLN A 248 -42.28 25.74 15.64
CA GLN A 248 -43.34 24.74 15.87
C GLN A 248 -43.20 23.49 14.98
N VAL A 249 -42.28 23.52 14.01
CA VAL A 249 -41.98 22.37 13.14
C VAL A 249 -41.01 21.41 13.84
N ALA A 250 -41.28 20.11 13.72
CA ALA A 250 -40.37 19.03 14.06
C ALA A 250 -40.13 18.13 12.84
N MET A 251 -38.89 17.68 12.66
CA MET A 251 -38.54 16.66 11.67
C MET A 251 -38.08 15.41 12.40
N VAL A 252 -38.56 14.24 11.98
CA VAL A 252 -38.18 12.94 12.54
C VAL A 252 -37.63 12.06 11.43
N ASP A 253 -36.39 11.63 11.63
CA ASP A 253 -35.59 10.78 10.73
C ASP A 253 -34.74 9.80 11.57
N TYR A 254 -33.93 8.96 10.91
CA TYR A 254 -33.07 7.97 11.56
C TYR A 254 -31.70 7.87 10.84
N ASP A 255 -30.66 7.51 11.57
CA ASP A 255 -29.35 7.18 10.97
C ASP A 255 -28.72 5.94 11.62
N ASN A 256 -28.06 5.13 10.79
CA ASN A 256 -27.39 3.90 11.17
C ASN A 256 -25.89 4.14 11.38
N HIS A 257 -25.54 4.54 12.60
CA HIS A 257 -24.16 4.86 12.96
C HIS A 257 -23.20 3.67 12.77
N THR A 258 -22.14 3.90 12.00
CA THR A 258 -21.09 2.93 11.63
C THR A 258 -20.45 2.15 12.78
N LEU A 259 -20.38 2.72 13.99
CA LEU A 259 -19.76 2.10 15.18
C LEU A 259 -20.49 0.87 15.73
N PHE A 260 -21.73 0.58 15.29
CA PHE A 260 -22.55 -0.52 15.82
C PHE A 260 -22.72 -1.69 14.84
N ARG A 261 -21.85 -1.80 13.83
CA ARG A 261 -21.76 -3.01 12.99
C ARG A 261 -20.83 -4.05 13.64
N GLY A 262 -21.42 -5.04 14.31
CA GLY A 262 -20.69 -6.20 14.83
C GLY A 262 -21.61 -7.22 15.51
N ASP A 263 -21.32 -8.52 15.34
CA ASP A 263 -22.21 -9.66 15.68
C ASP A 263 -22.38 -9.97 17.18
N VAL A 264 -22.10 -9.03 18.08
CA VAL A 264 -22.15 -9.27 19.54
C VAL A 264 -23.32 -8.55 20.18
N LYS A 265 -24.39 -9.31 20.51
CA LYS A 265 -25.58 -8.87 21.28
C LYS A 265 -25.29 -8.49 22.76
N LYS A 266 -24.16 -7.85 23.09
CA LYS A 266 -23.85 -7.35 24.46
C LYS A 266 -24.20 -5.87 24.68
N HIS A 267 -24.45 -5.12 23.61
CA HIS A 267 -25.06 -3.79 23.69
C HIS A 267 -26.27 -3.76 22.75
N GLY A 268 -27.46 -3.51 23.30
CA GLY A 268 -28.69 -3.43 22.50
C GLY A 268 -28.61 -2.29 21.48
N SER A 269 -29.25 -2.48 20.33
CA SER A 269 -29.20 -1.53 19.21
C SER A 269 -29.68 -0.14 19.61
N PRO A 270 -28.85 0.91 19.52
CA PRO A 270 -29.28 2.29 19.61
C PRO A 270 -29.43 2.83 18.19
N VAL A 271 -30.53 2.46 17.52
CA VAL A 271 -31.03 3.28 16.39
C VAL A 271 -31.27 4.67 16.95
N ARG A 272 -30.44 5.63 16.56
CA ARG A 272 -30.55 7.00 17.04
C ARG A 272 -31.64 7.67 16.22
N ILE A 273 -32.74 8.01 16.90
CA ILE A 273 -33.77 8.88 16.34
C ILE A 273 -33.13 10.25 16.16
N PHE A 274 -33.03 10.70 14.91
CA PHE A 274 -32.63 12.07 14.63
C PHE A 274 -33.89 12.92 14.59
N THR A 275 -33.98 13.82 15.56
CA THR A 275 -34.93 14.92 15.49
C THR A 275 -34.16 16.22 15.41
N ASN A 276 -34.75 17.25 14.80
CA ASN A 276 -34.24 18.62 14.85
C ASN A 276 -34.39 19.27 16.26
N ILE A 277 -34.67 18.49 17.30
CA ILE A 277 -34.90 18.93 18.68
C ILE A 277 -33.64 18.66 19.50
N HIS A 278 -33.10 19.69 20.14
CA HIS A 278 -31.89 19.56 20.94
C HIS A 278 -32.09 18.56 22.11
N PRO A 279 -31.19 17.58 22.35
CA PRO A 279 -31.41 16.51 23.32
C PRO A 279 -31.67 16.96 24.77
N GLN A 280 -31.24 18.16 25.15
CA GLN A 280 -31.54 18.75 26.47
C GLN A 280 -33.00 19.16 26.66
N LYS A 281 -33.76 19.39 25.58
CA LYS A 281 -35.18 19.75 25.62
C LYS A 281 -36.08 18.51 25.81
N ILE A 282 -35.57 17.31 25.50
CA ILE A 282 -36.30 16.04 25.61
C ILE A 282 -36.33 15.60 27.08
N LYS A 283 -37.53 15.49 27.65
CA LYS A 283 -37.77 15.04 29.03
C LYS A 283 -38.00 13.53 29.07
N LEU A 284 -36.97 12.76 29.46
CA LEU A 284 -37.14 11.32 29.69
C LEU A 284 -38.03 11.07 30.91
N SER A 285 -38.91 10.06 30.83
CA SER A 285 -39.82 9.70 31.92
C SER A 285 -39.06 9.17 33.15
N ALA A 286 -39.53 9.57 34.34
CA ALA A 286 -39.01 9.10 35.62
C ALA A 286 -39.47 7.67 35.98
N ASP A 287 -40.49 7.16 35.29
CA ASP A 287 -41.05 5.83 35.51
C ASP A 287 -40.23 4.75 34.81
N GLU A 288 -39.62 5.07 33.66
CA GLU A 288 -38.65 4.21 32.97
C GLU A 288 -37.24 4.26 33.61
N GLY A 289 -37.11 4.86 34.80
CA GLY A 289 -35.87 4.81 35.57
C GLY A 289 -34.81 5.82 35.13
N TYR A 290 -35.20 7.02 34.69
CA TYR A 290 -34.29 8.15 34.45
C TYR A 290 -34.49 9.31 35.45
N ARG A 291 -33.42 10.08 35.71
CA ARG A 291 -33.39 11.28 36.55
C ARG A 291 -32.62 12.39 35.85
N PHE A 292 -33.11 13.63 35.91
CA PHE A 292 -32.33 14.80 35.50
C PHE A 292 -31.39 15.24 36.63
N CYS A 293 -30.11 15.46 36.32
CA CYS A 293 -29.17 16.12 37.22
C CYS A 293 -29.06 17.60 36.85
N ALA A 294 -29.50 18.48 37.76
CA ALA A 294 -29.43 19.93 37.56
C ALA A 294 -27.98 20.44 37.43
N VAL A 295 -27.06 19.91 38.24
CA VAL A 295 -25.63 20.28 38.23
C VAL A 295 -24.96 19.88 36.91
N CYS A 296 -25.09 18.61 36.49
CA CYS A 296 -24.48 18.10 35.25
C CYS A 296 -25.31 18.39 33.97
N LYS A 297 -26.44 19.10 34.07
CA LYS A 297 -27.38 19.42 32.98
C LYS A 297 -27.68 18.24 32.02
N ARG A 298 -27.86 17.03 32.57
CA ARG A 298 -28.10 15.80 31.79
C ARG A 298 -29.01 14.81 32.50
N TYR A 299 -29.72 14.00 31.72
CA TYR A 299 -30.39 12.80 32.23
C TYR A 299 -29.39 11.67 32.48
N SER A 300 -29.55 10.98 33.60
CA SER A 300 -28.87 9.74 34.00
C SER A 300 -29.92 8.71 34.46
N ALA A 301 -29.51 7.50 34.81
CA ALA A 301 -30.41 6.55 35.48
C ALA A 301 -30.91 7.10 36.82
N LYS A 302 -32.13 6.73 37.23
CA LYS A 302 -32.83 7.15 38.46
C LYS A 302 -32.04 6.81 39.71
N GLU A 303 -31.42 5.62 39.72
CA GLU A 303 -30.51 5.19 40.77
C GLU A 303 -29.20 5.97 40.79
N ASN A 304 -28.74 6.60 39.69
CA ASN A 304 -27.49 7.34 39.72
C ASN A 304 -27.68 8.74 40.33
N ILE A 305 -27.26 8.87 41.59
CA ILE A 305 -27.23 10.11 42.35
C ILE A 305 -25.92 10.86 42.02
N HIS A 306 -25.99 12.19 41.94
CA HIS A 306 -24.80 13.04 41.81
C HIS A 306 -23.93 12.88 43.07
N CYS A 307 -22.61 12.81 42.93
CA CYS A 307 -21.72 12.73 44.08
C CYS A 307 -21.16 14.12 44.40
N ASP A 308 -21.62 14.70 45.51
CA ASP A 308 -21.24 16.05 45.99
C ASP A 308 -19.76 16.16 46.41
N VAL A 309 -18.99 15.06 46.39
CA VAL A 309 -17.55 15.00 46.66
C VAL A 309 -16.73 14.86 45.37
N CYS A 310 -17.37 14.49 44.26
CA CYS A 310 -16.72 14.29 42.95
C CYS A 310 -17.34 15.15 41.83
N ASP A 311 -18.25 16.08 42.16
CA ASP A 311 -19.00 16.98 41.26
C ASP A 311 -19.48 16.34 39.95
N SER A 312 -19.84 15.06 40.00
CA SER A 312 -20.17 14.30 38.80
C SER A 312 -21.16 13.17 39.07
N CYS A 313 -21.98 12.89 38.06
CA CYS A 313 -22.80 11.67 38.00
C CYS A 313 -21.94 10.56 37.37
N PRO A 314 -21.44 9.57 38.15
CA PRO A 314 -20.35 8.67 37.72
C PRO A 314 -20.70 7.75 36.55
N THR A 315 -21.97 7.38 36.37
CA THR A 315 -22.46 6.55 35.25
C THR A 315 -23.50 7.29 34.41
N LYS A 316 -23.41 7.16 33.08
CA LYS A 316 -24.45 7.70 32.18
C LYS A 316 -25.70 6.80 32.16
N TYR A 317 -25.48 5.49 32.29
CA TYR A 317 -26.50 4.44 32.34
C TYR A 317 -26.07 3.39 33.39
N GLY A 318 -26.79 3.26 34.51
CA GLY A 318 -26.51 2.26 35.57
C GLY A 318 -26.66 2.77 37.01
N ALA A 319 -26.58 1.84 37.97
CA ALA A 319 -26.86 2.04 39.40
C ALA A 319 -26.00 3.11 40.11
N THR A 320 -26.44 3.53 41.30
CA THR A 320 -25.75 4.47 42.20
C THR A 320 -24.34 4.01 42.51
N TYR A 321 -23.40 4.96 42.65
CA TYR A 321 -22.14 4.70 43.34
C TYR A 321 -22.08 5.58 44.58
N ARG A 322 -21.82 4.98 45.75
CA ARG A 322 -21.60 5.69 47.03
C ARG A 322 -20.15 6.12 47.11
N HIS A 323 -19.87 7.35 47.52
CA HIS A 323 -18.50 7.78 47.79
C HIS A 323 -17.93 7.06 49.03
N CYS A 324 -16.76 6.45 48.89
CA CYS A 324 -16.03 5.90 50.02
C CYS A 324 -14.91 6.86 50.43
N PHE A 325 -15.12 7.58 51.53
CA PHE A 325 -14.16 8.53 52.11
C PHE A 325 -12.79 7.88 52.44
N LYS A 326 -12.75 6.60 52.86
CA LYS A 326 -11.50 5.84 53.07
C LYS A 326 -10.72 5.49 51.76
N CYS A 327 -11.22 5.90 50.60
CA CYS A 327 -10.65 5.64 49.27
C CYS A 327 -10.70 6.84 48.29
N ASP A 328 -11.32 7.98 48.64
CA ASP A 328 -12.14 8.85 47.76
C ASP A 328 -12.37 8.30 46.36
N ARG A 329 -13.24 7.30 46.27
CA ARG A 329 -13.83 6.88 45.00
C ARG A 329 -15.30 6.59 45.22
N CYS A 330 -16.11 6.99 44.26
CA CYS A 330 -17.43 6.43 44.06
C CYS A 330 -17.29 4.92 43.81
N ILE A 331 -17.91 4.09 44.67
CA ILE A 331 -17.92 2.62 44.61
C ILE A 331 -19.36 2.10 44.54
N LYS A 332 -19.57 0.88 44.02
CA LYS A 332 -20.90 0.27 44.00
C LYS A 332 -21.44 0.05 45.43
N PRO A 333 -22.76 0.14 45.69
CA PRO A 333 -23.31 0.10 47.05
C PRO A 333 -23.15 -1.27 47.72
N SER A 334 -22.97 -2.33 46.93
CA SER A 334 -22.67 -3.69 47.40
C SER A 334 -21.24 -3.88 47.90
N LYS A 335 -20.36 -2.86 47.74
CA LYS A 335 -18.98 -2.89 48.22
C LYS A 335 -18.82 -2.01 49.46
N GLU A 336 -18.26 -2.57 50.52
CA GLU A 336 -17.87 -1.86 51.75
C GLU A 336 -16.35 -1.83 51.89
N HIS A 337 -15.82 -0.85 52.65
CA HIS A 337 -14.39 -0.74 52.89
C HIS A 337 -13.95 -1.81 53.88
N CYS A 338 -13.05 -2.70 53.46
CA CYS A 338 -12.46 -3.66 54.39
C CYS A 338 -11.26 -3.04 55.10
N GLU A 339 -11.25 -3.08 56.43
CA GLU A 339 -10.10 -2.64 57.25
C GLU A 339 -8.83 -3.46 56.95
N VAL A 340 -8.98 -4.78 56.70
CA VAL A 340 -7.89 -5.75 56.55
C VAL A 340 -7.19 -5.60 55.19
N CYS A 341 -7.92 -5.75 54.07
CA CYS A 341 -7.34 -5.62 52.74
C CYS A 341 -7.30 -4.16 52.23
N ARG A 342 -7.76 -3.20 53.05
CA ARG A 342 -7.73 -1.75 52.78
C ARG A 342 -8.39 -1.29 51.46
N THR A 343 -9.16 -2.17 50.81
CA THR A 343 -9.88 -1.91 49.55
C THR A 343 -11.38 -2.13 49.72
N CYS A 344 -12.18 -1.60 48.78
CA CYS A 344 -13.63 -1.72 48.86
C CYS A 344 -14.10 -2.99 48.14
N GLN A 345 -14.61 -3.95 48.91
CA GLN A 345 -14.96 -5.30 48.45
C GLN A 345 -16.37 -5.69 48.85
N LEU A 346 -16.89 -6.77 48.25
CA LEU A 346 -18.23 -7.27 48.54
C LEU A 346 -18.33 -7.80 49.97
N LYS A 347 -19.53 -7.73 50.57
CA LYS A 347 -19.81 -8.34 51.88
C LYS A 347 -19.48 -9.83 51.85
N GLY A 348 -18.69 -10.29 52.82
CA GLY A 348 -18.33 -11.71 52.99
C GLY A 348 -17.12 -12.19 52.17
N HIS A 349 -16.32 -11.33 51.54
CA HIS A 349 -15.08 -11.79 50.89
C HIS A 349 -14.04 -12.31 51.90
N SER A 350 -13.38 -13.42 51.59
CA SER A 350 -12.23 -13.92 52.34
C SER A 350 -10.99 -13.06 52.04
N CYS A 351 -10.28 -12.65 53.10
CA CYS A 351 -9.09 -11.80 53.02
C CYS A 351 -7.79 -12.61 52.88
N ASP A 352 -7.78 -13.64 52.03
CA ASP A 352 -6.59 -14.47 51.85
C ASP A 352 -5.57 -13.79 50.94
N LYS A 353 -4.46 -13.40 51.59
CA LYS A 353 -3.31 -12.64 51.08
C LYS A 353 -3.59 -11.15 50.80
N PRO A 354 -2.64 -10.25 51.12
CA PRO A 354 -2.82 -8.81 50.93
C PRO A 354 -2.92 -8.49 49.44
N SER A 355 -4.11 -8.05 49.03
CA SER A 355 -4.42 -7.76 47.63
C SER A 355 -3.81 -6.42 47.21
N GLN A 356 -2.65 -6.52 46.56
CA GLN A 356 -1.91 -5.44 45.89
C GLN A 356 -1.38 -4.36 46.83
N GLY A 357 -0.07 -4.41 47.07
CA GLY A 357 0.69 -3.27 47.57
C GLY A 357 0.57 -2.05 46.66
N CYS A 358 1.10 -0.91 47.11
CA CYS A 358 0.99 0.37 46.42
C CYS A 358 1.32 0.23 44.92
N HIS A 359 0.34 0.47 44.05
CA HIS A 359 0.46 0.39 42.58
C HIS A 359 1.55 1.26 41.93
N ILE A 360 2.33 2.01 42.72
CA ILE A 360 3.46 2.82 42.25
C ILE A 360 4.80 2.17 42.66
N CYS A 361 4.95 1.70 43.90
CA CYS A 361 6.23 1.20 44.44
C CYS A 361 6.18 -0.22 45.07
N GLY A 362 5.05 -0.92 45.00
CA GLY A 362 4.88 -2.30 45.49
C GLY A 362 4.74 -2.50 47.00
N ALA A 363 5.11 -1.52 47.84
CA ALA A 363 5.06 -1.65 49.30
C ALA A 363 3.64 -1.85 49.87
N LEU A 364 3.52 -2.67 50.92
CA LEU A 364 2.24 -3.12 51.49
C LEU A 364 1.67 -2.21 52.61
N ASP A 365 2.47 -1.25 53.08
CA ASP A 365 2.23 -0.42 54.26
C ASP A 365 1.38 0.82 53.99
N HIS A 366 1.34 1.33 52.75
CA HIS A 366 0.62 2.54 52.37
C HIS A 366 -0.17 2.39 51.06
N LYS A 367 -1.18 3.25 50.86
CA LYS A 367 -1.95 3.32 49.60
C LYS A 367 -1.29 4.26 48.61
N ARG A 368 -1.61 4.14 47.31
CA ARG A 368 -1.25 5.09 46.22
C ARG A 368 -1.44 6.59 46.55
N ARG A 369 -2.25 6.92 47.57
CA ARG A 369 -2.52 8.30 48.00
C ARG A 369 -1.51 8.89 48.97
N GLU A 370 -0.83 8.06 49.74
CA GLU A 370 0.15 8.42 50.78
C GLU A 370 1.57 7.96 50.39
N CYS A 371 1.74 7.49 49.15
CA CYS A 371 3.02 7.06 48.63
C CYS A 371 4.01 8.25 48.60
N PRO A 372 5.22 8.12 49.17
CA PRO A 372 6.23 9.19 49.09
C PRO A 372 6.67 9.47 47.63
N GLU A 373 6.48 8.51 46.72
CA GLU A 373 6.69 8.69 45.27
C GLU A 373 5.50 9.28 44.51
N LYS A 374 4.48 9.80 45.19
CA LYS A 374 3.27 10.36 44.54
C LYS A 374 3.52 11.77 43.99
N GLY A 375 4.41 11.83 43.02
CA GLY A 375 5.00 13.01 42.40
C GLY A 375 6.06 12.59 41.37
N SER A 376 6.63 11.39 41.53
CA SER A 376 7.24 10.64 40.44
C SER A 376 6.24 10.58 39.28
N GLN A 377 6.63 11.16 38.15
CA GLN A 377 5.96 10.95 36.86
C GLN A 377 5.74 9.44 36.67
N LYS A 378 4.68 9.04 35.94
CA LYS A 378 4.55 7.67 35.40
C LYS A 378 5.95 7.25 34.96
N ALA A 379 6.60 6.30 35.65
CA ALA A 379 8.03 6.08 35.47
C ALA A 379 8.26 5.82 33.99
N SER A 380 8.89 6.78 33.31
CA SER A 380 8.95 6.75 31.85
C SER A 380 9.69 5.48 31.50
N LYS A 381 9.03 4.57 30.79
CA LYS A 381 9.56 3.23 30.48
C LYS A 381 10.72 3.36 29.49
N ARG A 382 11.88 3.73 30.04
CA ARG A 382 13.16 3.84 29.33
C ARG A 382 13.81 2.47 29.40
N LEU A 383 14.05 1.87 28.25
CA LEU A 383 14.92 0.69 28.17
C LEU A 383 16.35 1.17 28.34
N ASN A 384 17.09 0.57 29.27
CA ASN A 384 18.53 0.79 29.38
C ASN A 384 19.25 -0.19 28.44
N ILE A 385 19.68 0.33 27.29
CA ILE A 385 20.53 -0.37 26.32
C ILE A 385 21.97 0.06 26.61
N ASP A 386 22.64 -0.64 27.52
CA ASP A 386 24.06 -0.48 27.81
C ASP A 386 24.48 1.00 28.06
N GLY A 387 23.74 1.67 28.95
CA GLY A 387 23.93 3.08 29.31
C GLY A 387 23.06 4.07 28.52
N LEU A 388 22.53 3.68 27.36
CA LEU A 388 21.63 4.52 26.57
C LEU A 388 20.17 4.32 26.98
N LEU A 389 19.48 5.42 27.31
CA LEU A 389 18.06 5.44 27.67
C LEU A 389 17.17 5.55 26.43
N VAL A 390 16.64 4.41 25.97
CA VAL A 390 15.78 4.31 24.78
C VAL A 390 14.30 4.40 25.17
N TYR A 391 13.56 5.25 24.49
CA TYR A 391 12.09 5.32 24.60
C TYR A 391 11.49 4.39 23.55
N PHE A 392 10.81 3.31 24.00
CA PHE A 392 10.19 2.33 23.13
C PHE A 392 8.67 2.49 23.16
N PRO A 393 7.97 2.60 22.01
CA PRO A 393 6.56 3.01 21.97
C PRO A 393 5.57 1.89 22.33
N TYR A 394 6.05 0.73 22.77
CA TYR A 394 5.24 -0.39 23.21
C TYR A 394 5.53 -0.72 24.69
N ASP A 395 4.50 -1.13 25.43
CA ASP A 395 4.60 -1.46 26.86
C ASP A 395 5.51 -2.66 27.19
N TYR A 396 5.87 -3.44 26.18
CA TYR A 396 6.59 -4.72 26.25
C TYR A 396 7.50 -4.85 25.02
N ILE A 397 8.53 -5.68 25.16
CA ILE A 397 9.59 -5.87 24.17
C ILE A 397 9.88 -7.36 24.01
N TYR A 398 10.24 -7.79 22.80
CA TYR A 398 10.70 -9.15 22.57
C TYR A 398 12.18 -9.33 22.96
N PRO A 399 12.59 -10.52 23.46
CA PRO A 399 13.99 -10.87 23.69
C PRO A 399 14.94 -10.44 22.57
N GLU A 400 14.56 -10.73 21.32
CA GLU A 400 15.40 -10.46 20.14
C GLU A 400 15.57 -8.97 19.87
N GLN A 401 14.52 -8.16 20.10
CA GLN A 401 14.56 -6.71 19.91
C GLN A 401 15.59 -6.05 20.85
N TYR A 402 15.69 -6.55 22.09
CA TYR A 402 16.70 -6.08 23.04
C TYR A 402 18.12 -6.45 22.56
N MET A 403 18.33 -7.69 22.09
CA MET A 403 19.64 -8.13 21.58
C MET A 403 20.07 -7.38 20.33
N TYR A 404 19.12 -7.14 19.42
CA TYR A 404 19.33 -6.35 18.21
C TYR A 404 19.74 -4.92 18.55
N MET A 405 19.09 -4.29 19.53
CA MET A 405 19.47 -2.95 19.98
C MET A 405 20.85 -2.90 20.65
N LEU A 406 21.27 -3.95 21.37
CA LEU A 406 22.62 -4.06 21.92
C LEU A 406 23.69 -4.14 20.81
N GLU A 407 23.54 -5.03 19.82
CA GLU A 407 24.53 -5.15 18.73
C GLU A 407 24.57 -3.93 17.83
N LEU A 408 23.41 -3.33 17.54
CA LEU A 408 23.34 -2.09 16.79
C LEU A 408 24.03 -0.94 17.55
N LYS A 409 23.84 -0.84 18.88
CA LYS A 409 24.56 0.15 19.71
C LYS A 409 26.07 -0.06 19.67
N LYS A 410 26.56 -1.28 19.90
CA LYS A 410 28.02 -1.58 19.82
C LYS A 410 28.63 -1.14 18.49
N SER A 411 27.89 -1.32 17.40
CA SER A 411 28.35 -0.95 16.04
C SER A 411 28.39 0.57 15.82
N LEU A 412 27.46 1.31 16.43
CA LEU A 412 27.45 2.77 16.46
C LEU A 412 28.59 3.33 17.34
N ASP A 413 28.75 2.81 18.56
CA ASP A 413 29.83 3.18 19.49
C ASP A 413 31.22 2.95 18.86
N ALA A 414 31.40 1.83 18.15
CA ALA A 414 32.63 1.46 17.46
C ALA A 414 32.85 2.19 16.11
N LYS A 415 31.87 2.97 15.62
CA LYS A 415 31.93 3.73 14.36
C LYS A 415 32.29 2.88 13.14
N GLY A 416 31.67 1.70 13.03
CA GLY A 416 31.90 0.78 11.91
C GLY A 416 30.62 0.11 11.43
N HIS A 417 30.71 -0.58 10.29
CA HIS A 417 29.56 -1.22 9.63
C HIS A 417 29.13 -2.51 10.36
N CYS A 418 27.90 -2.96 10.15
CA CYS A 418 27.38 -4.21 10.74
C CYS A 418 26.40 -4.94 9.81
N ALA A 419 26.29 -6.26 10.00
CA ALA A 419 25.34 -7.12 9.29
C ALA A 419 24.51 -7.94 10.30
N LEU A 420 23.20 -7.71 10.34
CA LEU A 420 22.30 -8.23 11.37
C LEU A 420 21.15 -9.04 10.74
N GLU A 421 21.10 -10.35 10.98
CA GLU A 421 19.99 -11.20 10.55
C GLU A 421 18.92 -11.27 11.65
N MET A 422 17.78 -10.62 11.42
CA MET A 422 16.69 -10.48 12.40
C MET A 422 15.38 -11.05 11.83
N PRO A 423 14.75 -12.07 12.45
CA PRO A 423 13.60 -12.77 11.89
C PRO A 423 12.41 -11.87 11.54
N SER A 424 11.67 -12.21 10.49
CA SER A 424 10.47 -11.48 10.06
C SER A 424 9.38 -11.46 11.15
N GLY A 425 8.62 -10.36 11.23
CA GLY A 425 7.54 -10.21 12.22
C GLY A 425 7.97 -9.87 13.65
N THR A 426 9.26 -9.62 13.90
CA THR A 426 9.79 -9.26 15.23
C THR A 426 9.87 -7.75 15.50
N GLY A 427 9.36 -6.89 14.62
CA GLY A 427 9.41 -5.43 14.79
C GLY A 427 10.83 -4.84 14.74
N LYS A 428 11.56 -5.13 13.65
CA LYS A 428 12.94 -4.69 13.41
C LYS A 428 13.02 -3.17 13.27
N THR A 429 12.18 -2.63 12.41
CA THR A 429 12.09 -1.21 12.04
C THR A 429 11.90 -0.33 13.28
N ILE A 430 10.88 -0.59 14.11
CA ILE A 430 10.67 0.20 15.33
C ILE A 430 11.81 0.08 16.34
N SER A 431 12.44 -1.10 16.46
CA SER A 431 13.58 -1.30 17.38
C SER A 431 14.79 -0.49 16.94
N LEU A 432 15.07 -0.48 15.63
CA LEU A 432 16.11 0.32 15.02
C LEU A 432 15.82 1.83 15.15
N LEU A 433 14.62 2.28 14.79
CA LEU A 433 14.23 3.69 14.88
C LEU A 433 14.31 4.20 16.32
N SER A 434 13.81 3.42 17.29
CA SER A 434 13.84 3.78 18.71
C SER A 434 15.28 3.97 19.21
N LEU A 435 16.19 3.05 18.87
CA LEU A 435 17.59 3.15 19.27
C LEU A 435 18.30 4.33 18.62
N ILE A 436 18.20 4.48 17.29
CA ILE A 436 18.96 5.53 16.59
C ILE A 436 18.44 6.92 16.99
N VAL A 437 17.12 7.11 17.17
CA VAL A 437 16.58 8.39 17.68
C VAL A 437 17.07 8.69 19.09
N ALA A 438 17.19 7.68 19.96
CA ALA A 438 17.79 7.85 21.28
C ALA A 438 19.29 8.19 21.20
N TYR A 439 20.04 7.52 20.32
CA TYR A 439 21.48 7.75 20.11
C TYR A 439 21.74 9.17 19.58
N MET A 440 21.02 9.61 18.54
CA MET A 440 21.10 10.98 18.00
C MET A 440 20.80 12.06 19.04
N LYS A 441 19.90 11.77 19.99
CA LYS A 441 19.55 12.70 21.08
C LYS A 441 20.61 12.74 22.18
N ALA A 442 21.29 11.62 22.46
CA ALA A 442 22.38 11.56 23.43
C ALA A 442 23.70 12.12 22.87
N ASN A 443 24.02 11.75 21.62
CA ASN A 443 25.30 12.00 20.96
C ASN A 443 25.11 12.80 19.63
N PRO A 444 24.55 14.03 19.67
CA PRO A 444 24.19 14.79 18.47
C PRO A 444 25.39 15.25 17.61
N LEU A 445 26.61 15.21 18.16
CA LEU A 445 27.86 15.49 17.44
C LEU A 445 28.34 14.29 16.62
N GLU A 446 28.00 13.06 17.05
CA GLU A 446 28.44 11.83 16.39
C GLU A 446 27.49 11.41 15.28
N VAL A 447 26.18 11.39 15.55
CA VAL A 447 25.16 11.02 14.56
C VAL A 447 24.24 12.19 14.31
N THR A 448 24.49 12.89 13.19
CA THR A 448 23.74 14.07 12.78
C THR A 448 22.47 13.73 12.00
N LYS A 449 22.48 12.59 11.28
CA LYS A 449 21.43 12.19 10.34
C LYS A 449 21.30 10.66 10.27
N LEU A 450 20.06 10.18 10.20
CA LEU A 450 19.72 8.79 9.84
C LEU A 450 19.24 8.75 8.40
N ILE A 451 19.82 7.85 7.61
CA ILE A 451 19.42 7.53 6.26
C ILE A 451 18.84 6.10 6.29
N TYR A 452 17.53 5.97 6.08
CA TYR A 452 16.84 4.68 6.00
C TYR A 452 16.57 4.34 4.55
N CYS A 453 17.15 3.24 4.08
CA CYS A 453 17.01 2.74 2.73
C CYS A 453 16.17 1.46 2.75
N SER A 454 15.02 1.50 2.07
CA SER A 454 14.13 0.35 1.88
C SER A 454 14.02 -0.01 0.39
N ARG A 455 13.28 -1.06 0.03
CA ARG A 455 13.15 -1.46 -1.37
C ARG A 455 11.94 -0.80 -2.04
N THR A 456 10.77 -0.90 -1.42
CA THR A 456 9.48 -0.52 -2.04
C THR A 456 8.80 0.67 -1.36
N VAL A 457 7.96 1.41 -2.09
CA VAL A 457 7.23 2.58 -1.54
C VAL A 457 6.32 2.22 -0.34
N PRO A 458 5.56 1.11 -0.34
CA PRO A 458 4.79 0.70 0.83
C PRO A 458 5.63 0.40 2.08
N GLU A 459 6.91 0.02 1.93
CA GLU A 459 7.83 -0.08 3.08
C GLU A 459 8.20 1.30 3.61
N LEU A 460 8.46 2.30 2.74
CA LEU A 460 8.73 3.67 3.16
C LEU A 460 7.56 4.25 3.97
N GLU A 461 6.32 4.01 3.53
CA GLU A 461 5.10 4.43 4.24
C GLU A 461 4.98 3.78 5.64
N LYS A 462 5.30 2.47 5.75
CA LYS A 462 5.35 1.76 7.05
C LYS A 462 6.40 2.37 7.99
N VAL A 463 7.60 2.64 7.48
CA VAL A 463 8.69 3.28 8.26
C VAL A 463 8.26 4.67 8.77
N VAL A 464 7.57 5.47 7.94
CA VAL A 464 7.02 6.78 8.34
C VAL A 464 5.93 6.64 9.40
N ALA A 465 5.03 5.67 9.26
CA ALA A 465 3.97 5.41 10.24
C ALA A 465 4.54 4.97 11.60
N GLU A 466 5.56 4.10 11.61
CA GLU A 466 6.28 3.72 12.82
C GLU A 466 7.05 4.88 13.44
N LEU A 467 7.71 5.71 12.62
CA LEU A 467 8.38 6.92 13.09
C LEU A 467 7.41 7.92 13.72
N LYS A 468 6.22 8.09 13.13
CA LYS A 468 5.16 8.95 13.68
C LYS A 468 4.68 8.44 15.04
N ASN A 469 4.43 7.14 15.16
CA ASN A 469 4.08 6.49 16.43
C ASN A 469 5.17 6.71 17.51
N LEU A 470 6.45 6.59 17.14
CA LEU A 470 7.58 6.89 18.02
C LEU A 470 7.58 8.36 18.47
N MET A 471 7.39 9.31 17.56
CA MET A 471 7.38 10.75 17.88
C MET A 471 6.18 11.15 18.76
N ASP A 472 5.00 10.59 18.51
CA ASP A 472 3.81 10.79 19.34
C ASP A 472 4.01 10.20 20.75
N TYR A 473 4.72 9.07 20.87
CA TYR A 473 5.14 8.51 22.16
C TYR A 473 6.15 9.42 22.89
N TYR A 474 7.16 9.96 22.18
CA TYR A 474 8.10 10.93 22.77
C TYR A 474 7.40 12.18 23.31
N GLU A 475 6.39 12.70 22.61
CA GLU A 475 5.59 13.84 23.08
C GLU A 475 4.82 13.51 24.37
N GLN A 476 4.16 12.35 24.40
CA GLN A 476 3.44 11.86 25.59
C GLN A 476 4.35 11.66 26.81
N GLN A 477 5.61 11.24 26.62
CA GLN A 477 6.55 10.99 27.70
C GLN A 477 7.29 12.24 28.18
N LEU A 478 7.56 13.21 27.31
CA LEU A 478 8.34 14.40 27.66
C LEU A 478 7.48 15.60 28.08
N GLY A 479 6.23 15.69 27.62
CA GLY A 479 5.29 16.77 27.98
C GLY A 479 5.71 18.18 27.53
N LYS A 480 6.83 18.31 26.81
CA LYS A 480 7.44 19.56 26.33
C LYS A 480 7.45 19.63 24.80
N GLY A 481 6.29 19.33 24.20
CA GLY A 481 6.09 19.27 22.75
C GLY A 481 6.85 18.13 22.06
N LYS A 482 6.68 18.01 20.74
CA LYS A 482 7.42 17.06 19.90
C LYS A 482 8.92 17.37 19.91
N PRO A 483 9.80 16.36 19.90
CA PRO A 483 11.24 16.58 19.73
C PRO A 483 11.50 17.28 18.38
N LYS A 484 12.52 18.14 18.33
CA LYS A 484 12.94 18.86 17.10
C LYS A 484 13.67 17.92 16.13
N ILE A 485 12.98 16.89 15.64
CA ILE A 485 13.48 15.91 14.68
C ILE A 485 12.57 15.96 13.45
N LEU A 486 13.12 16.40 12.33
CA LEU A 486 12.40 16.37 11.05
C LEU A 486 12.63 15.02 10.37
N GLY A 487 11.56 14.22 10.24
CA GLY A 487 11.53 13.03 9.39
C GLY A 487 10.98 13.38 8.01
N LEU A 488 11.69 12.96 6.96
CA LEU A 488 11.35 13.21 5.56
C LEU A 488 11.37 11.88 4.80
N ALA A 489 10.23 11.50 4.21
CA ALA A 489 10.21 10.43 3.22
C ALA A 489 10.38 11.01 1.82
N LEU A 490 11.33 10.49 1.07
CA LEU A 490 11.52 10.79 -0.35
C LEU A 490 11.02 9.60 -1.14
N SER A 491 9.93 9.84 -1.85
CA SER A 491 9.32 8.93 -2.80
C SER A 491 9.18 9.69 -4.13
N SER A 492 8.18 9.34 -4.93
CA SER A 492 8.04 9.88 -6.27
C SER A 492 7.51 11.30 -6.33
N ARG A 493 7.97 12.06 -7.34
CA ARG A 493 7.30 13.28 -7.78
C ARG A 493 5.84 13.02 -8.11
N LYS A 494 5.50 11.88 -8.72
CA LYS A 494 4.11 11.43 -8.89
C LYS A 494 3.33 11.43 -7.56
N ASN A 495 3.88 10.84 -6.51
CA ASN A 495 3.20 10.67 -5.22
C ASN A 495 3.26 11.93 -4.34
N LEU A 496 3.97 12.98 -4.77
CA LEU A 496 4.29 14.16 -3.97
C LEU A 496 4.07 15.49 -4.73
N CYS A 497 3.48 15.48 -5.93
CA CYS A 497 3.23 16.68 -6.71
C CYS A 497 1.97 17.41 -6.20
N ILE A 498 2.08 18.72 -5.96
CA ILE A 498 0.94 19.56 -5.51
C ILE A 498 0.27 20.31 -6.68
N ASN A 499 0.96 20.49 -7.81
CA ASN A 499 0.42 21.28 -8.93
C ASN A 499 -0.77 20.52 -9.57
N PRO A 500 -1.98 21.12 -9.68
CA PRO A 500 -3.19 20.41 -10.10
C PRO A 500 -3.19 19.98 -11.57
N GLU A 501 -2.44 20.64 -12.45
CA GLU A 501 -2.29 20.22 -13.86
C GLU A 501 -1.34 19.02 -13.99
N VAL A 502 -0.32 18.99 -13.14
CA VAL A 502 0.74 17.97 -13.17
C VAL A 502 0.36 16.73 -12.35
N SER A 503 -0.33 16.91 -11.23
CA SER A 503 -0.80 15.84 -10.33
C SER A 503 -1.92 14.99 -10.92
N GLN A 504 -2.54 15.42 -12.03
CA GLN A 504 -3.53 14.62 -12.76
C GLN A 504 -2.89 13.56 -13.68
N GLU A 505 -1.58 13.60 -13.93
CA GLU A 505 -0.90 12.62 -14.78
C GLU A 505 -0.55 11.34 -14.00
N ARG A 506 -0.97 10.17 -14.53
CA ARG A 506 -0.58 8.86 -13.97
C ARG A 506 0.88 8.48 -14.15
N ASP A 507 1.49 8.85 -15.28
CA ASP A 507 2.86 8.46 -15.61
C ASP A 507 3.85 9.42 -14.91
N GLY A 508 4.65 8.88 -13.98
CA GLY A 508 5.67 9.67 -13.27
C GLY A 508 6.65 10.39 -14.20
N LYS A 509 6.85 9.89 -15.43
CA LYS A 509 7.69 10.57 -16.43
C LYS A 509 7.00 11.77 -17.07
N ASN A 510 5.67 11.73 -17.23
CA ASN A 510 4.89 12.89 -17.65
C ASN A 510 4.82 13.93 -16.54
N VAL A 511 4.60 13.50 -15.28
CA VAL A 511 4.69 14.35 -14.09
C VAL A 511 6.03 15.10 -14.06
N ASP A 512 7.14 14.38 -14.22
CA ASP A 512 8.48 14.97 -14.20
C ASP A 512 8.73 15.92 -15.37
N ALA A 513 8.25 15.58 -16.58
CA ALA A 513 8.39 16.41 -17.78
C ALA A 513 7.52 17.69 -17.73
N LEU A 514 6.26 17.60 -17.28
CA LEU A 514 5.39 18.77 -17.10
C LEU A 514 5.90 19.65 -15.94
N CYS A 515 6.39 19.05 -14.86
CA CYS A 515 7.05 19.77 -13.79
C CYS A 515 8.28 20.54 -14.32
N HIS A 516 9.14 19.90 -15.12
CA HIS A 516 10.30 20.55 -15.75
C HIS A 516 9.86 21.66 -16.71
N LYS A 517 8.85 21.42 -17.55
CA LYS A 517 8.27 22.41 -18.47
C LYS A 517 7.81 23.69 -17.75
N LEU A 518 7.38 23.59 -16.50
CA LEU A 518 6.94 24.73 -15.66
C LEU A 518 8.02 25.29 -14.72
N THR A 519 9.20 24.66 -14.60
CA THR A 519 10.24 25.02 -13.61
C THR A 519 11.67 25.16 -14.15
N ALA A 520 11.92 24.79 -15.42
CA ALA A 520 13.25 24.85 -16.02
C ALA A 520 13.83 26.27 -16.04
N SER A 521 15.14 26.39 -15.82
CA SER A 521 15.83 27.67 -15.62
C SER A 521 15.70 28.64 -16.80
N PHE A 522 15.70 28.15 -18.04
CA PHE A 522 15.49 28.96 -19.24
C PHE A 522 14.01 29.38 -19.40
N VAL A 523 13.04 28.52 -19.04
CA VAL A 523 11.61 28.87 -19.03
C VAL A 523 11.34 29.97 -18.00
N ARG A 524 11.90 29.85 -16.79
CA ARG A 524 11.81 30.89 -15.75
C ARG A 524 12.50 32.20 -16.18
N ALA A 525 13.65 32.12 -16.84
CA ALA A 525 14.35 33.29 -17.38
C ALA A 525 13.59 33.97 -18.53
N ASN A 526 12.90 33.18 -19.36
CA ASN A 526 12.02 33.68 -20.41
C ASN A 526 10.72 34.25 -19.83
N HIS A 527 10.13 33.64 -18.79
CA HIS A 527 8.97 34.20 -18.08
C HIS A 527 9.27 35.58 -17.45
N LYS A 528 10.50 35.78 -16.95
CA LYS A 528 10.98 37.10 -16.48
C LYS A 528 11.15 38.14 -17.60
N ARG A 529 11.14 37.73 -18.87
CA ARG A 529 11.19 38.61 -20.06
C ARG A 529 9.83 38.75 -20.74
N ASP A 530 9.00 37.72 -20.67
CA ASP A 530 7.68 37.61 -21.28
C ASP A 530 6.75 36.82 -20.33
N ALA A 531 5.84 37.55 -19.67
CA ALA A 531 4.95 37.00 -18.65
C ALA A 531 3.91 36.00 -19.20
N THR A 532 3.80 35.82 -20.53
CA THR A 532 2.85 34.87 -21.14
C THR A 532 3.29 33.41 -21.06
N VAL A 533 4.57 33.16 -20.78
CA VAL A 533 5.13 31.80 -20.62
C VAL A 533 4.66 31.19 -19.30
N PRO A 534 4.00 30.01 -19.25
CA PRO A 534 3.50 29.44 -18.00
C PRO A 534 4.62 28.91 -17.10
N VAL A 535 4.50 29.16 -15.78
CA VAL A 535 5.44 28.71 -14.74
C VAL A 535 4.71 28.14 -13.52
N CYS A 536 5.41 27.34 -12.71
CA CYS A 536 4.83 26.75 -11.50
C CYS A 536 4.73 27.77 -10.35
N SER A 537 3.52 28.27 -10.10
CA SER A 537 3.22 29.23 -9.02
C SER A 537 3.69 28.78 -7.63
N PHE A 538 3.56 27.50 -7.30
CA PHE A 538 4.03 26.91 -6.04
C PHE A 538 5.56 26.90 -5.91
N TYR A 539 6.29 26.75 -7.02
CA TYR A 539 7.75 26.77 -7.00
C TYR A 539 8.26 28.20 -6.79
N GLU A 540 7.72 29.17 -7.55
CA GLU A 540 8.11 30.58 -7.42
C GLU A 540 7.74 31.16 -6.04
N SER A 541 6.58 30.80 -5.49
CA SER A 541 6.19 31.27 -4.14
C SER A 541 7.09 30.72 -3.04
N TYR A 542 7.53 29.47 -3.14
CA TYR A 542 8.50 28.86 -2.23
C TYR A 542 9.91 29.46 -2.36
N ASP A 543 10.39 29.68 -3.60
CA ASP A 543 11.69 30.33 -3.89
C ASP A 543 11.73 31.78 -3.35
N ALA A 544 10.57 32.46 -3.31
CA ALA A 544 10.43 33.84 -2.82
C ALA A 544 10.17 33.98 -1.30
N HIS A 545 9.44 33.06 -0.65
CA HIS A 545 8.95 33.22 0.73
C HIS A 545 9.49 32.17 1.73
N GLY A 546 10.66 31.58 1.46
CA GLY A 546 11.18 30.44 2.22
C GLY A 546 11.18 30.59 3.75
N LYS A 547 10.90 29.47 4.45
CA LYS A 547 10.83 29.27 5.92
C LYS A 547 9.63 29.83 6.70
N GLU A 548 8.85 30.78 6.20
CA GLU A 548 7.75 31.37 7.01
C GLU A 548 6.38 30.68 6.87
N MET A 549 6.19 29.83 5.86
CA MET A 549 4.95 29.04 5.71
C MET A 549 5.09 27.61 6.27
N PRO A 550 4.05 27.06 6.94
CA PRO A 550 3.97 25.62 7.19
C PRO A 550 3.85 24.89 5.85
N LEU A 551 4.75 23.93 5.63
CA LEU A 551 4.83 23.20 4.37
C LEU A 551 3.67 22.20 4.25
N PRO A 552 2.84 22.24 3.19
CA PRO A 552 1.90 21.16 2.89
C PRO A 552 2.64 19.88 2.50
N GLU A 553 1.93 18.76 2.32
CA GLU A 553 2.53 17.52 1.82
C GLU A 553 2.98 17.71 0.37
N GLY A 554 4.27 17.49 0.06
CA GLY A 554 4.82 17.72 -1.29
C GLY A 554 6.33 17.51 -1.46
N VAL A 555 6.83 17.70 -2.69
CA VAL A 555 8.27 17.64 -3.02
C VAL A 555 9.01 18.90 -2.58
N TYR A 556 9.98 18.76 -1.67
CA TYR A 556 10.86 19.85 -1.24
C TYR A 556 12.32 19.46 -1.29
N GLY A 557 13.19 20.38 -1.70
CA GLY A 557 14.65 20.25 -1.69
C GLY A 557 15.29 20.36 -0.30
N LEU A 558 14.70 19.71 0.72
CA LEU A 558 15.00 19.90 2.15
C LEU A 558 15.84 18.78 2.78
N ILE A 559 16.50 17.93 1.97
CA ILE A 559 17.29 16.79 2.47
C ILE A 559 18.39 17.26 3.43
N THR A 560 19.00 18.41 3.13
CA THR A 560 19.94 19.11 4.02
C THR A 560 19.46 19.24 5.48
N HIS A 561 18.21 19.65 5.70
CA HIS A 561 17.66 20.03 7.00
C HIS A 561 16.94 18.89 7.75
N ALA A 562 16.64 17.77 7.08
CA ALA A 562 16.03 16.60 7.71
C ALA A 562 17.02 15.81 8.57
N ASN A 563 16.58 15.37 9.75
CA ASN A 563 17.36 14.50 10.64
C ASN A 563 17.21 13.02 10.28
N ILE A 564 16.05 12.63 9.76
CA ILE A 564 15.76 11.26 9.32
C ILE A 564 15.26 11.34 7.89
N VAL A 565 15.94 10.66 6.98
CA VAL A 565 15.57 10.61 5.56
C VAL A 565 15.28 9.16 5.18
N VAL A 566 14.11 8.91 4.60
CA VAL A 566 13.62 7.56 4.26
C VAL A 566 13.42 7.48 2.75
N TYR A 567 14.16 6.62 2.04
CA TYR A 567 14.09 6.49 0.57
C TYR A 567 14.42 5.08 0.05
N SER A 568 14.30 4.85 -1.27
CA SER A 568 14.64 3.56 -1.90
C SER A 568 16.16 3.39 -2.12
N TYR A 569 16.68 2.16 -2.09
CA TYR A 569 18.11 1.84 -2.31
C TYR A 569 18.75 2.59 -3.49
N TYR A 570 18.02 2.72 -4.61
CA TYR A 570 18.52 3.34 -5.84
C TYR A 570 18.96 4.80 -5.67
N TYR A 571 18.40 5.52 -4.70
CA TYR A 571 18.83 6.89 -4.38
C TYR A 571 20.26 7.00 -3.84
N LEU A 572 20.80 5.89 -3.35
CA LEU A 572 22.15 5.80 -2.77
C LEU A 572 23.10 4.94 -3.60
N LEU A 573 22.59 3.96 -4.34
CA LEU A 573 23.38 2.99 -5.12
C LEU A 573 23.40 3.26 -6.64
N ASP A 574 22.45 4.01 -7.21
CA ASP A 574 22.59 4.47 -8.60
C ASP A 574 23.54 5.68 -8.62
N PRO A 575 24.71 5.60 -9.27
CA PRO A 575 25.69 6.68 -9.25
C PRO A 575 25.16 8.00 -9.83
N LYS A 576 24.15 7.98 -10.71
CA LYS A 576 23.52 9.20 -11.26
C LYS A 576 22.69 9.93 -10.21
N ILE A 577 21.89 9.20 -9.44
CA ILE A 577 20.97 9.76 -8.44
C ILE A 577 21.74 10.08 -7.15
N ALA A 578 22.63 9.17 -6.74
CA ALA A 578 23.49 9.34 -5.59
C ALA A 578 24.36 10.59 -5.69
N GLU A 579 24.89 10.96 -6.86
CA GLU A 579 25.65 12.22 -7.01
C GLU A 579 24.80 13.47 -6.64
N VAL A 580 23.49 13.47 -6.91
CA VAL A 580 22.60 14.60 -6.58
C VAL A 580 22.29 14.60 -5.09
N VAL A 581 21.77 13.48 -4.57
CA VAL A 581 21.31 13.33 -3.17
C VAL A 581 22.47 13.50 -2.18
N SER A 582 23.63 12.93 -2.50
CA SER A 582 24.79 12.91 -1.60
C SER A 582 25.40 14.29 -1.35
N LYS A 583 25.22 15.27 -2.23
CA LYS A 583 25.68 16.65 -2.01
C LYS A 583 25.04 17.29 -0.77
N GLU A 584 23.91 16.75 -0.29
CA GLU A 584 23.15 17.23 0.87
C GLU A 584 23.29 16.37 2.14
N LEU A 585 24.14 15.32 2.11
CA LEU A 585 24.29 14.36 3.20
C LEU A 585 25.63 14.52 3.93
N SER A 586 25.59 14.67 5.25
CA SER A 586 26.77 14.72 6.12
C SER A 586 27.51 13.38 6.17
N LYS A 587 28.83 13.41 6.39
CA LYS A 587 29.65 12.18 6.63
C LYS A 587 29.28 11.50 7.97
N ASN A 588 28.93 12.30 8.98
CA ASN A 588 28.42 11.89 10.30
C ASN A 588 26.95 11.43 10.23
N ALA A 589 26.64 10.52 9.30
CA ALA A 589 25.32 9.94 9.10
C ALA A 589 25.37 8.41 9.18
N VAL A 590 24.30 7.82 9.71
CA VAL A 590 24.13 6.37 9.79
C VAL A 590 23.23 5.94 8.64
N VAL A 591 23.71 5.01 7.81
CA VAL A 591 22.94 4.41 6.71
C VAL A 591 22.39 3.06 7.16
N VAL A 592 21.12 2.80 6.85
CA VAL A 592 20.44 1.54 7.15
C VAL A 592 19.86 0.99 5.85
N PHE A 593 20.33 -0.18 5.42
CA PHE A 593 19.70 -0.97 4.38
C PHE A 593 18.80 -2.02 5.03
N ASP A 594 17.48 -1.82 4.99
CA ASP A 594 16.48 -2.77 5.47
C ASP A 594 15.98 -3.68 4.34
N GLU A 595 15.68 -4.92 4.68
CA GLU A 595 15.46 -6.05 3.75
C GLU A 595 16.53 -6.22 2.65
N ALA A 596 17.79 -5.93 3.01
CA ALA A 596 18.98 -5.86 2.15
C ALA A 596 19.43 -7.17 1.46
N HIS A 597 18.61 -8.22 1.44
CA HIS A 597 19.01 -9.53 0.92
C HIS A 597 19.35 -9.52 -0.59
N ASN A 598 18.79 -8.63 -1.41
CA ASN A 598 19.10 -8.50 -2.86
C ASN A 598 20.09 -7.36 -3.20
N ILE A 599 20.84 -6.84 -2.23
CA ILE A 599 21.74 -5.68 -2.45
C ILE A 599 22.80 -5.94 -3.54
N ASP A 600 23.26 -7.19 -3.72
CA ASP A 600 24.20 -7.58 -4.77
C ASP A 600 23.58 -7.47 -6.18
N ASN A 601 22.32 -7.89 -6.33
CA ASN A 601 21.58 -7.75 -7.59
C ASN A 601 21.32 -6.27 -7.88
N VAL A 602 20.92 -5.48 -6.89
CA VAL A 602 20.69 -4.02 -7.04
C VAL A 602 21.98 -3.30 -7.47
N CYS A 603 23.14 -3.66 -6.92
CA CYS A 603 24.44 -3.14 -7.34
C CYS A 603 24.82 -3.54 -8.78
N ILE A 604 24.46 -4.74 -9.21
CA ILE A 604 24.74 -5.21 -10.58
C ILE A 604 23.76 -4.59 -11.58
N GLU A 605 22.50 -4.40 -11.19
CA GLU A 605 21.45 -3.79 -12.01
C GLU A 605 21.64 -2.28 -12.14
N SER A 606 22.07 -1.58 -11.07
CA SER A 606 22.50 -0.17 -11.17
C SER A 606 23.68 0.03 -12.12
N MET A 607 24.42 -1.04 -12.43
CA MET A 607 25.54 -1.08 -13.37
C MET A 607 25.26 -1.94 -14.63
N SER A 608 23.98 -2.27 -14.98
CA SER A 608 23.67 -3.09 -16.17
C SER A 608 22.32 -2.89 -16.93
N ILE A 609 22.15 -3.55 -18.11
CA ILE A 609 21.04 -3.49 -19.13
C ILE A 609 20.83 -4.81 -19.85
N LYS A 610 19.64 -4.92 -20.41
CA LYS A 610 19.19 -5.70 -21.55
C LYS A 610 18.05 -4.94 -22.30
N ILE A 611 18.32 -4.26 -23.43
CA ILE A 611 17.26 -3.67 -24.30
C ILE A 611 16.49 -4.76 -25.08
N THR A 612 15.16 -4.63 -25.20
CA THR A 612 14.31 -5.63 -25.86
C THR A 612 13.77 -5.18 -27.22
N ARG A 613 13.36 -6.17 -28.03
CA ARG A 613 12.80 -5.94 -29.38
C ARG A 613 11.51 -5.12 -29.36
N ARG A 614 10.68 -5.28 -28.33
CA ARG A 614 9.41 -4.54 -28.14
C ARG A 614 9.63 -3.03 -27.99
N THR A 615 10.71 -2.62 -27.33
CA THR A 615 11.14 -1.22 -27.23
C THR A 615 11.39 -0.62 -28.61
N LEU A 616 12.13 -1.34 -29.44
CA LEU A 616 12.50 -0.90 -30.78
C LEU A 616 11.30 -0.90 -31.74
N ASP A 617 10.40 -1.89 -31.64
CA ASP A 617 9.17 -1.95 -32.44
C ASP A 617 8.17 -0.84 -32.04
N LYS A 618 8.04 -0.50 -30.74
CA LYS A 618 7.29 0.69 -30.28
C LYS A 618 7.88 1.99 -30.82
N CYS A 619 9.21 2.14 -30.82
CA CYS A 619 9.83 3.31 -31.45
C CYS A 619 9.63 3.36 -32.97
N GLN A 620 9.53 2.21 -33.65
CA GLN A 620 9.27 2.16 -35.09
C GLN A 620 7.83 2.65 -35.38
N GLN A 621 6.86 2.16 -34.60
CA GLN A 621 5.46 2.62 -34.65
C GLN A 621 5.31 4.10 -34.26
N ASN A 622 6.14 4.62 -33.34
CA ASN A 622 6.16 6.04 -33.01
C ASN A 622 6.74 6.93 -34.12
N ILE A 623 7.59 6.39 -35.01
CA ILE A 623 8.11 7.12 -36.18
C ILE A 623 7.05 7.19 -37.29
N ASP A 624 6.34 6.09 -37.56
CA ASP A 624 5.19 6.11 -38.49
C ASP A 624 3.98 6.88 -37.92
N GLY A 625 3.90 7.00 -36.58
CA GLY A 625 2.87 7.75 -35.85
C GLY A 625 3.06 9.26 -35.81
N LEU A 626 4.20 9.82 -36.27
CA LEU A 626 4.55 11.25 -36.23
C LEU A 626 3.76 12.13 -37.22
N SER A 627 2.44 11.94 -37.28
CA SER A 627 1.47 12.97 -37.71
C SER A 627 0.33 13.20 -36.70
N LYS A 628 0.20 12.40 -35.63
CA LYS A 628 -0.75 12.65 -34.52
C LYS A 628 -0.14 12.37 -33.14
N GLN A 629 -0.63 13.13 -32.16
CA GLN A 629 -0.03 13.34 -30.84
C GLN A 629 0.02 12.08 -29.93
N ILE A 630 0.77 12.27 -28.83
CA ILE A 630 0.93 11.43 -27.62
C ILE A 630 2.08 10.40 -27.75
N GLN A 631 3.12 10.59 -26.94
CA GLN A 631 4.25 9.68 -26.78
C GLN A 631 4.58 9.46 -25.30
N SER A 632 5.42 8.46 -25.03
CA SER A 632 5.39 7.65 -23.80
C SER A 632 6.76 7.45 -23.16
N TYR A 633 6.75 7.13 -21.87
CA TYR A 633 7.79 6.70 -20.91
C TYR A 633 9.19 6.17 -21.32
N TYR A 634 9.69 6.18 -22.56
CA TYR A 634 11.10 5.81 -22.84
C TYR A 634 12.15 6.85 -22.45
N TYR A 635 11.69 7.89 -21.76
CA TYR A 635 12.16 9.23 -22.00
C TYR A 635 12.84 9.89 -20.80
N LEU A 636 12.72 9.33 -19.59
CA LEU A 636 13.49 9.77 -18.41
C LEU A 636 14.43 8.68 -17.87
N LEU A 637 14.41 7.48 -18.46
CA LEU A 637 15.28 6.38 -18.04
C LEU A 637 16.56 6.30 -18.87
N ASP A 638 16.49 6.55 -20.18
CA ASP A 638 17.68 6.57 -21.03
C ASP A 638 18.73 7.60 -20.54
N PRO A 639 20.00 7.18 -20.29
CA PRO A 639 21.00 7.96 -19.59
C PRO A 639 21.23 9.42 -20.02
N LYS A 640 21.23 9.77 -21.31
CA LYS A 640 21.46 11.15 -21.76
C LYS A 640 20.21 11.98 -21.84
N ILE A 641 19.04 11.36 -21.81
CA ILE A 641 17.86 12.18 -21.56
C ILE A 641 17.87 12.62 -20.12
N ALA A 642 18.14 11.68 -19.21
CA ALA A 642 18.49 12.02 -17.85
C ALA A 642 19.71 12.97 -17.77
N GLU A 643 20.75 12.88 -18.60
CA GLU A 643 21.95 13.74 -18.50
C GLU A 643 21.84 15.12 -19.22
N VAL A 644 20.78 15.41 -19.99
CA VAL A 644 20.44 16.80 -20.39
C VAL A 644 19.35 17.36 -19.48
N VAL A 645 18.36 16.55 -19.06
CA VAL A 645 17.33 16.96 -18.10
C VAL A 645 17.94 17.23 -16.71
N SER A 646 18.78 16.34 -16.15
CA SER A 646 19.56 16.59 -14.90
C SER A 646 20.52 17.76 -14.98
N LYS A 647 20.81 18.20 -16.20
CA LYS A 647 21.66 19.34 -16.50
C LYS A 647 20.89 20.66 -16.56
N GLU A 648 19.56 20.63 -16.47
CA GLU A 648 18.70 21.79 -16.23
C GLU A 648 17.88 21.70 -14.94
N LEU A 649 17.68 20.48 -14.40
CA LEU A 649 17.25 20.28 -13.04
C LEU A 649 18.28 20.91 -12.08
N SER A 650 17.80 21.68 -11.11
CA SER A 650 18.62 22.14 -10.00
C SER A 650 19.11 20.96 -9.15
N LYS A 651 20.17 21.14 -8.37
CA LYS A 651 20.82 20.10 -7.54
C LYS A 651 19.92 19.46 -6.46
N ASN A 652 18.66 19.88 -6.38
CA ASN A 652 17.66 19.53 -5.36
C ASN A 652 16.47 18.76 -5.98
N ALA A 653 16.61 18.26 -7.21
CA ALA A 653 15.57 17.55 -7.95
C ALA A 653 15.49 16.05 -7.62
N VAL A 654 14.30 15.60 -7.22
CA VAL A 654 13.97 14.19 -6.93
C VAL A 654 13.13 13.64 -8.08
N VAL A 655 13.67 12.75 -8.92
CA VAL A 655 13.05 12.16 -10.14
C VAL A 655 12.46 10.80 -9.82
N VAL A 656 11.20 10.52 -10.17
CA VAL A 656 10.66 9.14 -10.04
C VAL A 656 9.48 8.81 -10.96
N PHE A 657 9.57 7.57 -11.40
CA PHE A 657 8.76 6.80 -12.31
C PHE A 657 7.53 6.14 -11.68
N ASP A 658 6.55 5.78 -12.51
CA ASP A 658 5.45 4.91 -12.13
C ASP A 658 5.57 3.51 -12.77
N GLU A 659 4.80 2.54 -12.27
CA GLU A 659 4.88 1.13 -12.63
C GLU A 659 6.28 0.51 -12.42
N ALA A 660 6.75 0.67 -11.17
CA ALA A 660 8.08 0.29 -10.72
C ALA A 660 8.40 -1.21 -10.71
N HIS A 661 7.49 -2.05 -11.19
CA HIS A 661 7.66 -3.49 -11.35
C HIS A 661 8.24 -3.89 -12.73
N ASN A 662 8.24 -2.95 -13.68
CA ASN A 662 8.90 -3.07 -14.98
C ASN A 662 10.11 -2.13 -15.04
N ILE A 663 10.29 -1.26 -14.04
CA ILE A 663 11.48 -0.42 -13.86
C ILE A 663 12.72 -1.27 -13.75
N ASP A 664 12.68 -2.41 -13.08
CA ASP A 664 13.79 -3.36 -13.07
C ASP A 664 14.19 -3.65 -14.53
N ASN A 665 13.26 -4.07 -15.39
CA ASN A 665 13.55 -4.27 -16.81
C ASN A 665 13.85 -2.99 -17.62
N VAL A 666 13.45 -1.78 -17.23
CA VAL A 666 13.65 -0.52 -18.02
C VAL A 666 14.75 0.41 -17.48
N CYS A 667 15.16 0.28 -16.22
CA CYS A 667 16.49 0.64 -15.71
C CYS A 667 17.53 -0.38 -16.21
N ILE A 668 17.14 -1.64 -16.37
CA ILE A 668 17.79 -2.63 -17.24
C ILE A 668 17.40 -2.40 -18.72
N GLU A 669 16.71 -1.32 -19.10
CA GLU A 669 16.82 -0.68 -20.42
C GLU A 669 17.59 0.66 -20.30
N SER A 670 18.37 0.87 -19.23
CA SER A 670 19.19 2.09 -18.99
C SER A 670 20.64 2.02 -18.40
N MET A 671 21.23 0.91 -17.87
CA MET A 671 22.61 0.92 -17.27
C MET A 671 23.74 -0.06 -17.77
N SER A 672 23.55 -0.87 -18.80
CA SER A 672 24.60 -1.52 -19.67
C SER A 672 24.34 -1.14 -21.13
N ILE A 673 25.18 -1.53 -22.09
CA ILE A 673 24.93 -1.07 -23.45
C ILE A 673 24.63 -2.25 -24.35
N LYS A 674 23.32 -2.56 -24.41
CA LYS A 674 22.75 -3.49 -25.39
C LYS A 674 22.64 -2.85 -26.74
N ILE A 675 23.80 -2.76 -27.38
CA ILE A 675 23.91 -2.37 -28.77
C ILE A 675 23.25 -3.46 -29.61
N THR A 676 22.13 -3.12 -30.23
CA THR A 676 21.57 -3.86 -31.35
C THR A 676 21.90 -3.12 -32.64
N ARG A 677 21.81 -3.80 -33.79
CA ARG A 677 21.99 -3.17 -35.10
C ARG A 677 21.11 -1.92 -35.28
N ARG A 678 19.82 -2.02 -34.91
CA ARG A 678 18.86 -0.89 -34.97
C ARG A 678 19.28 0.30 -34.09
N THR A 679 19.92 0.05 -32.94
CA THR A 679 20.45 1.12 -32.08
C THR A 679 21.54 1.91 -32.81
N LEU A 680 22.44 1.24 -33.53
CA LEU A 680 23.50 1.88 -34.30
C LEU A 680 22.96 2.62 -35.53
N ASP A 681 21.92 2.12 -36.17
CA ASP A 681 21.26 2.80 -37.30
C ASP A 681 20.57 4.10 -36.84
N LYS A 682 19.93 4.12 -35.66
CA LYS A 682 19.44 5.36 -35.03
C LYS A 682 20.57 6.30 -34.60
N CYS A 683 21.69 5.78 -34.07
CA CYS A 683 22.86 6.61 -33.77
C CYS A 683 23.35 7.37 -35.01
N GLN A 684 23.32 6.73 -36.19
CA GLN A 684 23.70 7.36 -37.45
C GLN A 684 22.80 8.56 -37.77
N GLN A 685 21.48 8.34 -37.77
CA GLN A 685 20.47 9.38 -38.02
C GLN A 685 20.63 10.57 -37.05
N ASN A 686 20.85 10.28 -35.77
CA ASN A 686 21.04 11.29 -34.72
C ASN A 686 22.30 12.14 -34.92
N ILE A 687 23.43 11.51 -35.26
CA ILE A 687 24.68 12.22 -35.55
C ILE A 687 24.52 13.09 -36.81
N ASP A 688 23.83 12.60 -37.84
CA ASP A 688 23.58 13.35 -39.07
C ASP A 688 22.56 14.49 -38.87
N GLY A 689 21.61 14.35 -37.94
CA GLY A 689 20.72 15.41 -37.47
C GLY A 689 21.47 16.53 -36.72
N LEU A 690 22.30 16.17 -35.74
CA LEU A 690 23.15 17.13 -35.00
C LEU A 690 24.10 17.87 -35.95
N SER A 691 24.68 17.16 -36.92
CA SER A 691 25.56 17.76 -37.94
C SER A 691 24.85 18.87 -38.74
N LYS A 692 23.56 18.68 -39.07
CA LYS A 692 22.75 19.70 -39.79
C LYS A 692 22.38 20.88 -38.89
N GLN A 693 22.08 20.65 -37.61
CA GLN A 693 21.78 21.73 -36.66
C GLN A 693 23.01 22.59 -36.35
N ILE A 694 24.18 21.97 -36.17
CA ILE A 694 25.44 22.70 -35.95
C ILE A 694 25.81 23.54 -37.18
N GLN A 695 25.55 23.06 -38.40
CA GLN A 695 25.70 23.88 -39.61
C GLN A 695 24.77 25.11 -39.58
N ARG A 696 23.45 24.92 -39.35
CA ARG A 696 22.50 26.04 -39.24
C ARG A 696 22.89 27.07 -38.17
N LEU A 697 23.36 26.64 -37.01
CA LEU A 697 23.80 27.56 -35.94
C LEU A 697 25.09 28.31 -36.29
N LYS A 698 25.99 27.71 -37.09
CA LYS A 698 27.18 28.37 -37.61
C LYS A 698 26.84 29.48 -38.61
N ASP A 699 25.78 29.28 -39.38
CA ASP A 699 25.27 30.25 -40.36
C ASP A 699 24.51 31.41 -39.68
N CYS A 700 23.86 31.17 -38.53
CA CYS A 700 23.11 32.19 -37.80
C CYS A 700 23.91 32.95 -36.71
N ASP A 701 24.80 32.28 -35.95
CA ASP A 701 25.29 32.85 -34.68
C ASP A 701 26.67 32.31 -34.22
N ALA A 702 27.73 32.63 -34.97
CA ALA A 702 29.08 32.10 -34.74
C ALA A 702 29.74 32.51 -33.40
N GLU A 703 29.37 33.65 -32.81
CA GLU A 703 29.87 34.09 -31.49
C GLU A 703 29.40 33.17 -30.35
N ARG A 704 28.21 32.57 -30.49
CA ARG A 704 27.62 31.66 -29.49
C ARG A 704 28.43 30.36 -29.35
N LEU A 705 28.94 29.84 -30.47
CA LEU A 705 29.86 28.69 -30.53
C LEU A 705 31.24 28.99 -29.93
N LYS A 706 31.77 30.21 -30.07
CA LYS A 706 33.00 30.61 -29.36
C LYS A 706 32.79 30.74 -27.86
N THR A 707 31.62 31.25 -27.46
CA THR A 707 31.22 31.38 -26.06
C THR A 707 31.03 29.99 -25.41
N GLU A 708 30.51 29.00 -26.14
CA GLU A 708 30.49 27.59 -25.71
C GLU A 708 31.92 27.10 -25.38
N TYR A 709 32.86 27.30 -26.30
CA TYR A 709 34.24 26.84 -26.14
C TYR A 709 34.89 27.37 -24.86
N GLN A 710 34.70 28.66 -24.56
CA GLN A 710 35.21 29.28 -23.32
C GLN A 710 34.50 28.72 -22.07
N LYS A 711 33.16 28.65 -22.08
CA LYS A 711 32.37 28.11 -20.97
C LYS A 711 32.68 26.64 -20.66
N LEU A 712 32.98 25.83 -21.67
CA LEU A 712 33.37 24.42 -21.51
C LEU A 712 34.73 24.28 -20.82
N VAL A 713 35.73 25.08 -21.22
CA VAL A 713 37.06 25.06 -20.60
C VAL A 713 37.03 25.53 -19.15
N GLN A 714 36.14 26.48 -18.81
CA GLN A 714 36.00 27.01 -17.46
C GLN A 714 35.16 26.09 -16.56
N GLY A 715 33.99 25.64 -17.02
CA GLY A 715 33.10 24.75 -16.23
C GLY A 715 33.72 23.39 -15.88
N LEU A 716 34.66 22.88 -16.69
CA LEU A 716 35.42 21.67 -16.36
C LEU A 716 36.52 21.92 -15.30
N ARG A 717 37.06 23.13 -15.20
CA ARG A 717 37.96 23.51 -14.10
C ARG A 717 37.18 23.67 -12.79
N ASP A 718 36.02 24.31 -12.85
CA ASP A 718 35.16 24.51 -11.68
C ASP A 718 34.62 23.18 -11.14
N ALA A 719 34.31 22.22 -12.02
CA ALA A 719 33.90 20.86 -11.65
C ALA A 719 35.00 20.07 -10.92
N ASN A 720 36.27 20.28 -11.26
CA ASN A 720 37.40 19.68 -10.54
C ASN A 720 37.59 20.30 -9.16
N ILE A 721 37.58 21.64 -9.06
CA ILE A 721 37.77 22.36 -7.78
C ILE A 721 36.64 22.03 -6.78
N ALA A 722 35.41 21.87 -7.27
CA ALA A 722 34.26 21.45 -6.45
C ALA A 722 34.29 19.97 -6.01
N ARG A 723 35.22 19.15 -6.53
CA ARG A 723 35.45 17.76 -6.10
C ARG A 723 36.68 17.63 -5.18
N GLU A 724 37.75 18.40 -5.41
CA GLU A 724 38.89 18.46 -4.48
C GLU A 724 38.52 18.99 -3.08
N THR A 725 37.38 19.67 -2.96
CA THR A 725 36.79 20.14 -1.69
C THR A 725 35.81 19.14 -1.05
N ASP A 726 35.72 17.91 -1.56
CA ASP A 726 35.07 16.75 -0.92
C ASP A 726 33.53 16.88 -0.73
N VAL A 727 32.89 17.80 -1.47
CA VAL A 727 31.45 18.10 -1.41
C VAL A 727 30.58 17.08 -2.17
N ILE A 728 31.18 16.24 -3.01
CA ILE A 728 30.49 15.35 -3.95
C ILE A 728 30.91 13.90 -3.69
N LEU A 729 29.96 12.96 -3.67
CA LEU A 729 30.28 11.54 -3.59
C LEU A 729 31.00 11.13 -4.89
N ALA A 730 32.19 10.55 -4.77
CA ALA A 730 32.99 10.15 -5.92
C ALA A 730 32.18 9.21 -6.81
N ASN A 731 32.02 9.57 -8.08
CA ASN A 731 31.35 8.73 -9.04
C ASN A 731 32.20 7.46 -9.23
N PRO A 732 31.72 6.25 -8.90
CA PRO A 732 32.51 5.04 -9.10
C PRO A 732 32.91 4.86 -10.58
N VAL A 733 32.19 5.48 -11.52
CA VAL A 733 32.43 5.46 -12.97
C VAL A 733 33.64 6.31 -13.40
N LEU A 734 34.30 7.05 -12.50
CA LEU A 734 35.52 7.82 -12.81
C LEU A 734 36.50 7.80 -11.62
N PRO A 735 37.62 7.04 -11.69
CA PRO A 735 38.70 7.11 -10.71
C PRO A 735 39.26 8.53 -10.57
N ASP A 736 39.74 8.88 -9.37
CA ASP A 736 40.26 10.23 -9.04
C ASP A 736 41.40 10.68 -9.96
N ASP A 737 42.18 9.72 -10.50
CA ASP A 737 43.25 9.97 -11.46
C ASP A 737 42.75 10.51 -12.82
N VAL A 738 41.48 10.25 -13.19
CA VAL A 738 40.92 10.67 -14.48
C VAL A 738 40.60 12.17 -14.50
N LEU A 739 40.21 12.72 -13.35
CA LEU A 739 39.72 14.10 -13.25
C LEU A 739 40.85 15.13 -13.29
N LYS A 740 42.07 14.75 -12.87
CA LYS A 740 43.26 15.62 -12.91
C LYS A 740 43.79 15.90 -14.33
N GLU A 741 43.28 15.21 -15.35
CA GLU A 741 43.81 15.29 -16.72
C GLU A 741 43.03 16.26 -17.63
N ALA A 742 43.76 17.12 -18.35
CA ALA A 742 43.16 18.04 -19.32
C ALA A 742 42.52 17.32 -20.53
N VAL A 743 41.38 17.87 -21.00
CA VAL A 743 40.59 17.33 -22.12
C VAL A 743 41.42 17.24 -23.42
N PRO A 744 41.46 16.06 -24.08
CA PRO A 744 42.14 15.89 -25.37
C PRO A 744 41.68 16.86 -26.46
N GLY A 745 42.62 17.33 -27.30
CA GLY A 745 42.31 18.27 -28.39
C GLY A 745 41.24 17.76 -29.36
N ASN A 746 41.23 16.45 -29.62
CA ASN A 746 40.44 15.78 -30.66
C ASN A 746 38.91 15.78 -30.43
N ILE A 747 38.44 16.22 -29.25
CA ILE A 747 37.00 16.29 -28.90
C ILE A 747 36.53 17.69 -28.48
N ARG A 748 37.38 18.73 -28.66
CA ARG A 748 37.07 20.10 -28.24
C ARG A 748 36.00 20.76 -29.11
N THR A 749 36.12 20.69 -30.43
CA THR A 749 35.09 21.19 -31.35
C THR A 749 33.98 20.17 -31.55
N ALA A 750 32.74 20.64 -31.74
CA ALA A 750 31.59 19.77 -31.98
C ALA A 750 31.75 18.94 -33.28
N GLU A 751 32.33 19.53 -34.32
CA GLU A 751 32.62 18.85 -35.60
C GLU A 751 33.59 17.67 -35.44
N HIS A 752 34.70 17.85 -34.71
CA HIS A 752 35.65 16.75 -34.45
C HIS A 752 35.05 15.69 -33.54
N PHE A 753 34.23 16.09 -32.55
CA PHE A 753 33.51 15.15 -31.69
C PHE A 753 32.50 14.27 -32.48
N LEU A 754 31.71 14.85 -33.39
CA LEU A 754 30.82 14.07 -34.25
C LEU A 754 31.62 13.15 -35.20
N GLY A 755 32.72 13.64 -35.79
CA GLY A 755 33.62 12.83 -36.63
C GLY A 755 34.37 11.71 -35.87
N PHE A 756 34.56 11.86 -34.56
CA PHE A 756 35.04 10.82 -33.65
C PHE A 756 33.94 9.79 -33.38
N MET A 757 32.72 10.23 -33.05
CA MET A 757 31.59 9.35 -32.79
C MET A 757 31.16 8.53 -34.00
N LYS A 758 31.24 9.07 -35.25
CA LYS A 758 31.03 8.28 -36.48
C LYS A 758 32.02 7.12 -36.60
N ARG A 759 33.30 7.35 -36.30
CA ARG A 759 34.33 6.30 -36.33
C ARG A 759 34.09 5.21 -35.28
N PHE A 760 33.73 5.60 -34.05
CA PHE A 760 33.38 4.65 -33.00
C PHE A 760 32.09 3.86 -33.31
N LEU A 761 31.11 4.51 -33.93
CA LEU A 761 29.87 3.89 -34.41
C LEU A 761 30.13 2.79 -35.45
N GLU A 762 30.98 3.04 -36.44
CA GLU A 762 31.35 2.02 -37.44
C GLU A 762 32.13 0.84 -36.83
N TYR A 763 33.02 1.10 -35.86
CA TYR A 763 33.66 0.02 -35.08
C TYR A 763 32.62 -0.90 -34.42
N MET A 764 31.55 -0.35 -33.85
CA MET A 764 30.45 -1.12 -33.26
C MET A 764 29.63 -1.90 -34.28
N LYS A 765 29.40 -1.33 -35.47
CA LYS A 765 28.75 -2.06 -36.57
C LYS A 765 29.61 -3.22 -37.07
N ILE A 766 30.94 -3.12 -37.03
CA ILE A 766 31.86 -4.21 -37.36
C ILE A 766 31.83 -5.30 -36.28
N ARG A 767 31.93 -4.93 -34.99
CA ARG A 767 31.94 -5.89 -33.87
C ARG A 767 30.63 -6.68 -33.74
N LEU A 768 29.47 -6.10 -34.09
CA LEU A 768 28.17 -6.81 -34.10
C LEU A 768 27.92 -7.74 -35.31
N ARG A 769 28.85 -7.83 -36.28
CA ARG A 769 28.72 -8.78 -37.42
C ARG A 769 29.23 -10.19 -37.12
N VAL A 770 29.82 -10.42 -35.94
CA VAL A 770 30.32 -11.74 -35.54
C VAL A 770 29.17 -12.72 -35.39
N GLN A 771 29.31 -13.93 -35.93
CA GLN A 771 28.25 -14.97 -35.96
C GLN A 771 28.36 -16.02 -34.85
N HIS A 772 29.36 -15.92 -33.97
CA HIS A 772 29.54 -16.77 -32.80
C HIS A 772 29.51 -15.94 -31.51
N VAL A 773 29.25 -16.58 -30.37
CA VAL A 773 29.27 -15.91 -29.06
C VAL A 773 30.72 -15.56 -28.71
N VAL A 774 30.98 -14.31 -28.32
CA VAL A 774 32.31 -13.82 -27.91
C VAL A 774 32.24 -13.24 -26.50
N SER A 775 33.15 -13.66 -25.62
CA SER A 775 33.39 -13.02 -24.32
C SER A 775 34.77 -12.34 -24.30
N GLU A 776 34.82 -11.07 -23.91
CA GLU A 776 36.03 -10.25 -23.87
C GLU A 776 36.10 -9.39 -22.61
N SER A 777 37.32 -9.07 -22.18
CA SER A 777 37.56 -8.05 -21.14
C SER A 777 37.61 -6.64 -21.74
N PRO A 778 37.22 -5.58 -21.00
CA PRO A 778 37.28 -4.20 -21.49
C PRO A 778 38.66 -3.78 -22.01
N PRO A 779 39.80 -4.14 -21.37
CA PRO A 779 41.13 -3.84 -21.92
C PRO A 779 41.42 -4.51 -23.28
N SER A 780 40.95 -5.75 -23.49
CA SER A 780 41.11 -6.45 -24.77
C SER A 780 40.34 -5.74 -25.89
N PHE A 781 39.10 -5.37 -25.60
CA PHE A 781 38.23 -4.62 -26.52
C PHE A 781 38.79 -3.23 -26.87
N LEU A 782 39.36 -2.51 -25.90
CA LEU A 782 40.03 -1.22 -26.13
C LEU A 782 41.27 -1.37 -27.02
N LYS A 783 42.04 -2.46 -26.85
CA LYS A 783 43.20 -2.77 -27.69
C LYS A 783 42.79 -3.03 -29.15
N ASP A 784 41.73 -3.80 -29.36
CA ASP A 784 41.15 -4.04 -30.70
C ASP A 784 40.59 -2.75 -31.33
N CYS A 785 39.97 -1.88 -30.53
CA CYS A 785 39.47 -0.57 -30.96
C CYS A 785 40.60 0.35 -31.44
N TYR A 786 41.71 0.41 -30.68
CA TYR A 786 42.89 1.18 -31.07
C TYR A 786 43.54 0.61 -32.35
N GLN A 787 43.67 -0.71 -32.45
CA GLN A 787 44.28 -1.37 -33.62
C GLN A 787 43.48 -1.19 -34.92
N LYS A 788 42.14 -1.18 -34.86
CA LYS A 788 41.28 -1.10 -36.06
C LYS A 788 40.89 0.32 -36.46
N VAL A 789 40.73 1.24 -35.50
CA VAL A 789 40.13 2.57 -35.75
C VAL A 789 40.97 3.72 -35.17
N CYS A 790 42.14 3.42 -34.59
CA CYS A 790 43.08 4.40 -34.01
C CYS A 790 42.43 5.31 -32.95
N ILE A 791 41.46 4.78 -32.21
CA ILE A 791 40.80 5.48 -31.10
C ILE A 791 41.53 5.16 -29.80
N GLU A 792 42.09 6.20 -29.17
CA GLU A 792 42.71 6.11 -27.86
C GLU A 792 41.68 5.94 -26.74
N ARG A 793 42.12 5.34 -25.62
CA ARG A 793 41.32 5.18 -24.40
C ARG A 793 40.88 6.53 -23.79
N LYS A 794 41.71 7.57 -23.89
CA LYS A 794 41.51 8.84 -23.18
C LYS A 794 40.33 9.67 -23.72
N PRO A 795 40.16 9.89 -25.05
CA PRO A 795 38.95 10.53 -25.59
C PRO A 795 37.65 9.82 -25.23
N LEU A 796 37.63 8.48 -25.19
CA LEU A 796 36.44 7.69 -24.88
C LEU A 796 35.87 7.96 -23.47
N ARG A 797 36.71 8.35 -22.51
CA ARG A 797 36.30 8.65 -21.12
C ARG A 797 35.42 9.90 -20.99
N PHE A 798 35.58 10.87 -21.88
CA PHE A 798 34.87 12.15 -21.82
C PHE A 798 33.65 12.21 -22.75
N CYS A 799 33.29 11.09 -23.40
CA CYS A 799 32.25 11.04 -24.43
C CYS A 799 30.83 11.31 -23.90
N ALA A 800 30.51 10.90 -22.68
CA ALA A 800 29.22 11.20 -22.06
C ALA A 800 29.13 12.70 -21.74
N GLU A 801 30.05 13.21 -20.90
CA GLU A 801 30.07 14.61 -20.47
C GLU A 801 30.07 15.60 -21.66
N ARG A 802 30.86 15.33 -22.70
CA ARG A 802 30.94 16.21 -23.90
C ARG A 802 29.63 16.28 -24.66
N LEU A 803 28.92 15.16 -24.89
CA LEU A 803 27.67 15.24 -25.64
C LEU A 803 26.61 16.02 -24.86
N ASN A 804 26.52 15.83 -23.54
CA ASN A 804 25.51 16.53 -22.75
C ASN A 804 25.87 18.00 -22.48
N SER A 805 27.16 18.36 -22.55
CA SER A 805 27.55 19.77 -22.68
C SER A 805 27.11 20.37 -24.02
N MET A 806 27.22 19.61 -25.12
CA MET A 806 26.81 20.05 -26.44
C MET A 806 25.29 20.21 -26.54
N MET A 807 24.51 19.23 -26.04
CA MET A 807 23.04 19.26 -26.08
C MET A 807 22.44 20.41 -25.25
N ARG A 808 23.01 20.71 -24.07
CA ARG A 808 22.69 21.95 -23.31
C ARG A 808 22.85 23.22 -24.16
N THR A 809 23.93 23.30 -24.95
CA THR A 809 24.26 24.50 -25.73
C THR A 809 23.38 24.66 -26.97
N LEU A 810 22.94 23.55 -27.56
CA LEU A 810 22.07 23.52 -28.73
C LEU A 810 20.59 23.80 -28.40
N GLU A 811 20.24 24.03 -27.13
CA GLU A 811 18.87 24.32 -26.63
C GLU A 811 17.80 23.34 -27.17
N LEU A 812 18.18 22.06 -27.26
CA LEU A 812 17.33 21.02 -27.84
C LEU A 812 16.25 20.59 -26.84
N VAL A 813 15.03 21.03 -27.11
CA VAL A 813 13.82 20.69 -26.34
C VAL A 813 13.51 19.18 -26.40
N GLU A 814 13.78 18.54 -27.53
CA GLU A 814 13.47 17.12 -27.79
C GLU A 814 14.72 16.24 -27.63
N ILE A 815 15.10 16.05 -26.38
CA ILE A 815 16.27 15.26 -25.96
C ILE A 815 16.07 13.75 -26.27
N HIS A 816 14.81 13.35 -26.33
CA HIS A 816 14.26 12.02 -26.58
C HIS A 816 14.80 11.29 -27.82
N ASP A 817 15.00 12.02 -28.91
CA ASP A 817 15.51 11.45 -30.15
C ASP A 817 16.95 10.94 -30.01
N PHE A 818 17.73 11.57 -29.12
CA PHE A 818 19.16 11.30 -28.96
C PHE A 818 19.49 10.11 -28.04
N SER A 819 18.48 9.43 -27.51
CA SER A 819 18.54 8.15 -26.76
C SER A 819 19.44 7.08 -27.38
N ALA A 820 19.39 6.83 -28.69
CA ALA A 820 20.29 5.83 -29.27
C ALA A 820 21.79 6.22 -29.12
N LEU A 821 22.10 7.49 -29.40
CA LEU A 821 23.45 8.05 -29.28
C LEU A 821 23.87 8.15 -27.80
N SER A 822 22.92 8.33 -26.89
CA SER A 822 23.09 8.29 -25.43
C SER A 822 23.94 7.13 -24.97
N LEU A 823 23.39 5.94 -25.25
CA LEU A 823 23.88 4.65 -24.85
C LEU A 823 25.32 4.48 -25.33
N LEU A 824 25.60 4.83 -26.59
CA LEU A 824 26.92 4.67 -27.20
C LEU A 824 28.03 5.48 -26.49
N CYS A 825 27.77 6.69 -25.99
CA CYS A 825 28.81 7.41 -25.21
C CYS A 825 28.93 6.91 -23.76
N HIS A 826 27.83 6.48 -23.15
CA HIS A 826 27.88 5.88 -21.82
C HIS A 826 28.70 4.59 -21.85
N PHE A 827 28.54 3.79 -22.89
CA PHE A 827 29.40 2.64 -23.19
C PHE A 827 30.87 3.02 -23.35
N ALA A 828 31.17 3.99 -24.22
CA ALA A 828 32.53 4.49 -24.41
C ALA A 828 33.18 4.90 -23.08
N THR A 829 32.42 5.59 -22.23
CA THR A 829 32.87 6.07 -20.91
C THR A 829 33.11 4.90 -19.94
N LEU A 830 32.14 4.00 -19.79
CA LEU A 830 32.23 2.84 -18.88
C LEU A 830 33.36 1.88 -19.27
N VAL A 831 33.47 1.52 -20.55
CA VAL A 831 34.49 0.61 -21.06
C VAL A 831 35.90 1.22 -20.98
N SER A 832 36.04 2.52 -21.21
CA SER A 832 37.33 3.22 -21.07
C SER A 832 37.72 3.53 -19.63
N THR A 833 36.77 3.52 -18.71
CA THR A 833 37.04 3.64 -17.28
C THR A 833 37.41 2.29 -16.68
N TYR A 834 36.45 1.36 -16.63
CA TYR A 834 36.57 0.13 -15.85
C TYR A 834 37.35 -0.97 -16.56
N ALA A 835 38.51 -1.31 -16.00
CA ALA A 835 39.36 -2.39 -16.51
C ALA A 835 39.16 -3.73 -15.78
N LYS A 836 38.54 -3.73 -14.60
CA LYS A 836 38.30 -4.89 -13.71
C LYS A 836 36.82 -4.94 -13.32
N GLY A 837 36.30 -6.14 -13.05
CA GLY A 837 34.92 -6.35 -12.58
C GLY A 837 33.82 -6.32 -13.65
N PHE A 838 34.17 -6.08 -14.93
CA PHE A 838 33.22 -6.03 -16.05
C PHE A 838 33.61 -6.99 -17.18
N VAL A 839 32.61 -7.53 -17.87
CA VAL A 839 32.78 -8.41 -19.03
C VAL A 839 31.90 -7.94 -20.19
N LEU A 840 32.45 -7.99 -21.40
CA LEU A 840 31.74 -7.80 -22.67
C LEU A 840 31.34 -9.17 -23.21
N ILE A 841 30.05 -9.38 -23.48
CA ILE A 841 29.53 -10.63 -24.07
C ILE A 841 28.74 -10.26 -25.32
N ILE A 842 29.13 -10.78 -26.49
CA ILE A 842 28.40 -10.59 -27.75
C ILE A 842 27.65 -11.88 -28.08
N GLU A 843 26.33 -11.78 -28.21
CA GLU A 843 25.42 -12.87 -28.54
C GLU A 843 24.78 -12.60 -29.93
N PRO A 844 25.06 -13.43 -30.96
CA PRO A 844 24.58 -13.21 -32.34
C PRO A 844 23.10 -13.61 -32.56
N PHE A 845 22.56 -14.46 -31.68
CA PHE A 845 21.22 -15.02 -31.73
C PHE A 845 20.56 -14.86 -30.35
N ASP A 846 19.23 -14.80 -30.31
CA ASP A 846 18.46 -14.78 -29.07
C ASP A 846 18.28 -16.22 -28.56
N ASP A 847 18.45 -16.45 -27.25
CA ASP A 847 18.28 -17.77 -26.59
C ASP A 847 16.95 -18.44 -26.97
N ARG A 848 15.89 -17.65 -27.23
CA ARG A 848 14.56 -18.17 -27.59
C ARG A 848 14.37 -18.46 -29.08
N THR A 849 15.20 -17.90 -29.96
CA THR A 849 15.08 -18.03 -31.41
C THR A 849 16.46 -18.16 -32.08
N PRO A 850 17.13 -19.33 -31.94
CA PRO A 850 18.52 -19.52 -32.39
C PRO A 850 18.74 -19.38 -33.90
N THR A 851 17.67 -19.43 -34.72
CA THR A 851 17.73 -19.25 -36.17
C THR A 851 17.62 -17.79 -36.63
N ILE A 852 17.20 -16.87 -35.75
CA ILE A 852 17.00 -15.45 -36.11
C ILE A 852 18.22 -14.66 -35.64
N SER A 853 19.04 -14.19 -36.59
CA SER A 853 20.16 -13.29 -36.29
C SER A 853 19.64 -11.99 -35.67
N ASN A 854 19.94 -11.82 -34.39
CA ASN A 854 19.60 -10.64 -33.60
C ASN A 854 20.82 -10.30 -32.73
N PRO A 855 21.88 -9.70 -33.33
CA PRO A 855 23.14 -9.51 -32.65
C PRO A 855 23.05 -8.46 -31.55
N ILE A 856 23.58 -8.84 -30.40
CA ILE A 856 23.40 -8.25 -29.09
C ILE A 856 24.77 -8.15 -28.44
N LEU A 857 25.15 -6.97 -27.95
CA LEU A 857 26.30 -6.81 -27.05
C LEU A 857 25.79 -6.63 -25.62
N HIS A 858 26.41 -7.25 -24.63
CA HIS A 858 26.15 -7.06 -23.21
C HIS A 858 27.42 -6.52 -22.54
N PHE A 859 27.28 -5.48 -21.71
CA PHE A 859 28.36 -4.97 -20.87
C PHE A 859 27.97 -5.16 -19.41
N SER A 860 28.31 -6.29 -18.82
CA SER A 860 27.79 -6.68 -17.51
C SER A 860 28.84 -6.46 -16.42
N CYS A 861 28.43 -5.77 -15.35
CA CYS A 861 29.15 -5.75 -14.09
C CYS A 861 29.03 -7.14 -13.42
N MET A 862 30.14 -7.68 -12.93
CA MET A 862 30.22 -8.92 -12.17
C MET A 862 30.55 -8.68 -10.69
N ASP A 863 31.02 -7.47 -10.37
CA ASP A 863 31.52 -7.07 -9.06
C ASP A 863 30.55 -6.07 -8.39
N ALA A 864 29.85 -6.54 -7.36
CA ALA A 864 28.92 -5.71 -6.60
C ALA A 864 29.64 -4.70 -5.69
N SER A 865 30.90 -4.94 -5.32
CA SER A 865 31.67 -4.08 -4.42
C SER A 865 31.85 -2.67 -4.98
N ILE A 866 32.00 -2.54 -6.31
CA ILE A 866 32.26 -1.27 -7.01
C ILE A 866 31.16 -0.22 -6.76
N ALA A 867 29.89 -0.64 -6.66
CA ALA A 867 28.77 0.27 -6.47
C ALA A 867 28.57 0.67 -5.00
N ILE A 868 28.78 -0.27 -4.06
CA ILE A 868 28.57 -0.05 -2.62
C ILE A 868 29.79 0.61 -1.94
N LYS A 869 31.00 0.44 -2.47
CA LYS A 869 32.24 0.93 -1.87
C LYS A 869 32.22 2.43 -1.50
N PRO A 870 31.76 3.36 -2.37
CA PRO A 870 31.64 4.77 -2.00
C PRO A 870 30.68 5.05 -0.82
N VAL A 871 29.74 4.14 -0.53
CA VAL A 871 28.85 4.23 0.64
C VAL A 871 29.61 3.84 1.91
N PHE A 872 30.38 2.75 1.88
CA PHE A 872 31.22 2.36 3.02
C PHE A 872 32.34 3.38 3.30
N ASP A 873 33.00 3.89 2.26
CA ASP A 873 34.10 4.87 2.41
C ASP A 873 33.62 6.24 2.93
N ARG A 874 32.35 6.62 2.69
CA ARG A 874 31.81 7.95 3.05
C ARG A 874 31.08 7.99 4.40
N PHE A 875 30.32 6.97 4.75
CA PHE A 875 29.41 7.00 5.90
C PHE A 875 29.98 6.24 7.10
N GLN A 876 29.97 6.89 8.28
CA GLN A 876 30.54 6.37 9.51
C GLN A 876 30.07 4.96 9.87
N THR A 877 28.76 4.69 9.77
CA THR A 877 28.18 3.38 10.06
C THR A 877 27.15 3.04 8.99
N VAL A 878 27.28 1.82 8.45
CA VAL A 878 26.34 1.23 7.50
C VAL A 878 25.79 -0.04 8.12
N VAL A 879 24.48 -0.13 8.24
CA VAL A 879 23.74 -1.23 8.88
C VAL A 879 23.04 -2.02 7.78
N ILE A 880 23.42 -3.27 7.59
CA ILE A 880 22.76 -4.19 6.66
C ILE A 880 21.86 -5.12 7.48
N THR A 881 20.55 -5.04 7.29
CA THR A 881 19.56 -5.81 8.08
C THR A 881 18.49 -6.44 7.19
N SER A 882 18.11 -7.68 7.47
CA SER A 882 17.02 -8.43 6.79
C SER A 882 16.72 -9.73 7.52
N GLY A 883 15.56 -10.35 7.24
CA GLY A 883 15.11 -11.60 7.88
C GLY A 883 15.61 -12.90 7.24
N THR A 884 16.36 -12.80 6.14
CA THR A 884 16.76 -13.95 5.31
C THR A 884 18.21 -13.86 4.81
N LEU A 885 19.09 -13.17 5.56
CA LEU A 885 20.53 -13.05 5.27
C LEU A 885 21.31 -14.35 5.60
N SER A 886 20.85 -15.50 5.10
CA SER A 886 21.51 -16.79 5.36
C SER A 886 22.29 -17.31 4.14
N PRO A 887 23.58 -17.68 4.28
CA PRO A 887 24.45 -17.44 5.43
C PRO A 887 25.10 -16.04 5.39
N LEU A 888 25.22 -15.39 6.55
CA LEU A 888 25.76 -14.02 6.69
C LEU A 888 27.16 -13.85 6.09
N GLU A 889 28.04 -14.85 6.21
CA GLU A 889 29.43 -14.83 5.72
C GLU A 889 29.60 -14.51 4.23
N MET A 890 28.55 -14.71 3.41
CA MET A 890 28.62 -14.45 1.97
C MET A 890 28.61 -12.95 1.66
N TYR A 891 27.93 -12.13 2.46
CA TYR A 891 27.76 -10.70 2.18
C TYR A 891 29.08 -9.90 2.31
N PRO A 892 29.90 -10.05 3.38
CA PRO A 892 31.22 -9.43 3.46
C PRO A 892 32.13 -9.78 2.29
N ARG A 893 32.08 -11.04 1.82
CA ARG A 893 32.90 -11.52 0.70
C ARG A 893 32.45 -10.97 -0.65
N ILE A 894 31.14 -10.85 -0.90
CA ILE A 894 30.60 -10.36 -2.18
C ILE A 894 30.67 -8.83 -2.30
N LEU A 895 30.56 -8.11 -1.17
CA LEU A 895 30.51 -6.64 -1.14
C LEU A 895 31.85 -5.99 -0.74
N ASP A 896 32.89 -6.79 -0.49
CA ASP A 896 34.24 -6.38 -0.05
C ASP A 896 34.27 -5.37 1.11
N PHE A 897 33.61 -5.72 2.22
CA PHE A 897 33.61 -4.90 3.44
C PHE A 897 33.85 -5.73 4.71
N ARG A 898 34.32 -5.08 5.77
CA ARG A 898 34.59 -5.69 7.07
C ARG A 898 33.61 -5.16 8.12
N PRO A 899 32.55 -5.90 8.48
CA PRO A 899 31.68 -5.52 9.57
C PRO A 899 32.37 -5.66 10.94
N VAL A 900 32.02 -4.79 11.89
CA VAL A 900 32.40 -4.88 13.30
C VAL A 900 31.56 -5.94 14.02
N THR A 901 30.28 -6.04 13.69
CA THR A 901 29.38 -7.07 14.22
C THR A 901 28.70 -7.85 13.09
N MET A 902 28.67 -9.17 13.23
CA MET A 902 27.84 -10.10 12.46
C MET A 902 27.06 -10.96 13.44
N ALA A 903 25.73 -10.83 13.44
CA ALA A 903 24.88 -11.51 14.39
C ALA A 903 23.60 -12.05 13.74
N THR A 904 23.27 -13.31 14.02
CA THR A 904 21.98 -13.91 13.72
C THR A 904 21.15 -14.02 15.00
N PHE A 905 19.91 -13.51 14.97
CA PHE A 905 18.97 -13.64 16.07
C PHE A 905 17.98 -14.78 15.80
N THR A 906 17.80 -15.69 16.76
CA THR A 906 16.77 -16.74 16.71
C THR A 906 15.48 -16.26 17.35
N MET A 907 14.34 -16.66 16.79
CA MET A 907 13.03 -16.22 17.28
C MET A 907 12.60 -17.02 18.51
N THR A 908 12.62 -16.40 19.69
CA THR A 908 12.04 -16.98 20.91
C THR A 908 10.53 -17.01 20.80
N LEU A 909 9.98 -18.21 20.75
CA LEU A 909 8.55 -18.47 20.72
C LEU A 909 8.10 -19.14 22.03
N ALA A 910 7.00 -18.67 22.63
CA ALA A 910 6.35 -19.36 23.74
C ALA A 910 5.49 -20.56 23.26
N ARG A 911 5.12 -20.58 21.98
CA ARG A 911 4.40 -21.67 21.30
C ARG A 911 5.00 -21.87 19.92
N THR A 912 5.17 -23.10 19.44
CA THR A 912 5.73 -23.38 18.10
C THR A 912 4.80 -22.89 17.00
N CYS A 913 4.92 -21.62 16.61
CA CYS A 913 4.07 -20.94 15.63
C CYS A 913 4.43 -21.23 14.16
N ILE A 914 5.57 -21.89 13.90
CA ILE A 914 5.97 -22.31 12.55
C ILE A 914 6.13 -23.83 12.47
N CYS A 915 5.76 -24.38 11.32
CA CYS A 915 5.93 -25.81 11.01
C CYS A 915 6.65 -25.98 9.66
N PRO A 916 7.99 -25.89 9.63
CA PRO A 916 8.78 -26.22 8.45
C PRO A 916 8.88 -27.74 8.25
N MET A 917 8.61 -28.19 7.03
CA MET A 917 8.69 -29.59 6.63
C MET A 917 9.17 -29.74 5.19
N VAL A 918 9.91 -30.81 4.90
CA VAL A 918 10.37 -31.16 3.56
C VAL A 918 9.59 -32.37 3.06
N VAL A 919 8.77 -32.15 2.03
CA VAL A 919 8.05 -33.22 1.32
C VAL A 919 8.97 -33.71 0.21
N SER A 920 9.44 -34.95 0.36
CA SER A 920 10.48 -35.53 -0.49
C SER A 920 9.95 -36.57 -1.47
N LYS A 921 8.76 -37.11 -1.21
CA LYS A 921 8.13 -38.18 -1.99
C LYS A 921 6.63 -37.97 -2.13
N GLY A 922 6.08 -38.42 -3.25
CA GLY A 922 4.65 -38.62 -3.42
C GLY A 922 4.11 -39.81 -2.63
N ASN A 923 2.78 -39.98 -2.62
CA ASN A 923 2.15 -41.17 -2.03
C ASN A 923 2.58 -42.45 -2.78
N ASP A 924 2.82 -42.35 -4.09
CA ASP A 924 3.41 -43.39 -4.95
C ASP A 924 4.91 -43.68 -4.66
N GLN A 925 5.48 -43.13 -3.58
CA GLN A 925 6.92 -43.17 -3.19
C GLN A 925 7.92 -42.55 -4.20
N VAL A 926 7.46 -42.09 -5.36
CA VAL A 926 8.25 -41.35 -6.37
C VAL A 926 8.87 -40.10 -5.73
N ALA A 927 10.16 -39.89 -5.95
CA ALA A 927 10.88 -38.75 -5.39
C ALA A 927 10.49 -37.44 -6.07
N MET A 928 9.94 -36.49 -5.32
CA MET A 928 9.51 -35.19 -5.85
C MET A 928 10.72 -34.27 -6.01
N THR A 929 11.03 -33.84 -7.24
CA THR A 929 12.14 -32.93 -7.49
C THR A 929 12.00 -32.14 -8.80
N SER A 930 12.31 -30.84 -8.78
CA SER A 930 12.33 -29.99 -9.98
C SER A 930 13.71 -29.92 -10.67
N LYS A 931 14.43 -31.05 -10.75
CA LYS A 931 15.61 -31.17 -11.63
C LYS A 931 15.16 -31.04 -13.09
N TYR A 932 15.98 -30.42 -13.93
CA TYR A 932 15.62 -30.16 -15.33
C TYR A 932 15.20 -31.44 -16.08
N GLU A 933 15.98 -32.50 -15.96
CA GLU A 933 15.72 -33.85 -16.52
C GLU A 933 14.38 -34.47 -16.08
N THR A 934 13.85 -34.12 -14.91
CA THR A 934 12.66 -34.73 -14.30
C THR A 934 11.48 -33.76 -14.18
N ARG A 935 11.57 -32.57 -14.81
CA ARG A 935 10.48 -31.57 -14.78
C ARG A 935 9.30 -31.95 -15.66
N GLU A 936 9.57 -32.67 -16.74
CA GLU A 936 8.57 -33.15 -17.71
C GLU A 936 7.96 -34.50 -17.29
N ASP A 937 8.45 -35.10 -16.19
CA ASP A 937 7.88 -36.33 -15.64
C ASP A 937 6.48 -36.07 -15.07
N VAL A 938 5.49 -36.63 -15.77
CA VAL A 938 4.07 -36.58 -15.42
C VAL A 938 3.81 -37.10 -14.00
N ALA A 939 4.58 -38.07 -13.52
CA ALA A 939 4.45 -38.59 -12.15
C ALA A 939 4.83 -37.54 -11.10
N VAL A 940 5.86 -36.71 -11.36
CA VAL A 940 6.27 -35.63 -10.45
C VAL A 940 5.24 -34.50 -10.48
N ILE A 941 4.75 -34.11 -11.67
CA ILE A 941 3.69 -33.10 -11.85
C ILE A 941 2.41 -33.52 -11.11
N ARG A 942 1.97 -34.77 -11.27
CA ARG A 942 0.81 -35.35 -10.58
C ARG A 942 0.99 -35.33 -9.06
N ASN A 943 2.17 -35.68 -8.55
CA ASN A 943 2.43 -35.65 -7.11
C ASN A 943 2.46 -34.23 -6.51
N TYR A 944 2.90 -33.21 -7.25
CA TYR A 944 2.70 -31.81 -6.83
C TYR A 944 1.21 -31.42 -6.81
N GLY A 945 0.42 -31.92 -7.75
CA GLY A 945 -1.03 -31.71 -7.80
C GLY A 945 -1.75 -32.37 -6.62
N ASN A 946 -1.43 -33.64 -6.31
CA ASN A 946 -1.95 -34.36 -5.15
C ASN A 946 -1.62 -33.63 -3.84
N LEU A 947 -0.37 -33.20 -3.66
CA LEU A 947 0.07 -32.40 -2.52
C LEU A 947 -0.79 -31.12 -2.36
N LEU A 948 -1.08 -30.42 -3.46
CA LEU A 948 -1.92 -29.23 -3.43
C LEU A 948 -3.36 -29.55 -3.04
N VAL A 949 -3.99 -30.56 -3.67
CA VAL A 949 -5.37 -30.98 -3.39
C VAL A 949 -5.54 -31.37 -1.92
N GLU A 950 -4.64 -32.19 -1.37
CA GLU A 950 -4.74 -32.61 0.01
C GLU A 950 -4.57 -31.44 0.99
N PHE A 951 -3.60 -30.55 0.76
CA PHE A 951 -3.43 -29.35 1.59
C PHE A 951 -4.65 -28.40 1.49
N CYS A 952 -5.29 -28.28 0.33
CA CYS A 952 -6.51 -27.49 0.16
C CYS A 952 -7.68 -28.02 0.99
N SER A 953 -7.74 -29.33 1.26
CA SER A 953 -8.77 -29.94 2.12
C SER A 953 -8.56 -29.72 3.63
N ILE A 954 -7.39 -29.22 4.04
CA ILE A 954 -6.96 -29.19 5.45
C ILE A 954 -6.70 -27.78 5.96
N VAL A 955 -5.98 -26.98 5.17
CA VAL A 955 -5.50 -25.66 5.59
C VAL A 955 -6.68 -24.67 5.51
N PRO A 956 -7.02 -23.97 6.61
CA PRO A 956 -8.05 -22.93 6.56
C PRO A 956 -7.59 -21.75 5.68
N ASP A 957 -8.54 -20.98 5.18
CA ASP A 957 -8.28 -19.68 4.57
C ASP A 957 -7.32 -19.73 3.35
N GLY A 958 -6.18 -19.02 3.40
CA GLY A 958 -5.25 -18.86 2.28
C GLY A 958 -4.08 -19.85 2.23
N ILE A 959 -3.79 -20.37 1.04
CA ILE A 959 -2.56 -21.09 0.67
C ILE A 959 -1.82 -20.29 -0.40
N VAL A 960 -0.51 -20.10 -0.23
CA VAL A 960 0.36 -19.49 -1.26
C VAL A 960 1.33 -20.53 -1.80
N CYS A 961 1.37 -20.71 -3.11
CA CYS A 961 2.24 -21.64 -3.80
C CYS A 961 3.25 -20.90 -4.66
N PHE A 962 4.53 -21.21 -4.50
CA PHE A 962 5.62 -20.59 -5.25
C PHE A 962 6.30 -21.61 -6.17
N PHE A 963 6.30 -21.33 -7.47
CA PHE A 963 6.98 -22.11 -8.51
C PHE A 963 8.37 -21.55 -8.84
N THR A 964 9.22 -22.39 -9.43
CA THR A 964 10.58 -21.98 -9.84
C THR A 964 10.62 -20.98 -11.01
N SER A 965 9.60 -20.97 -11.88
CA SER A 965 9.52 -20.08 -13.05
C SER A 965 8.11 -20.06 -13.66
N TYR A 966 7.75 -18.98 -14.37
CA TYR A 966 6.46 -18.88 -15.09
C TYR A 966 6.24 -20.03 -16.09
N ILE A 967 7.23 -20.35 -16.93
CA ILE A 967 7.15 -21.46 -17.90
C ILE A 967 6.81 -22.79 -17.21
N TYR A 968 7.44 -23.07 -16.06
CA TYR A 968 7.17 -24.31 -15.34
C TYR A 968 5.76 -24.31 -14.72
N MET A 969 5.33 -23.18 -14.16
CA MET A 969 3.98 -23.00 -13.64
C MET A 969 2.92 -23.18 -14.75
N GLU A 970 3.08 -22.54 -15.91
CA GLU A 970 2.19 -22.65 -17.06
C GLU A 970 2.06 -24.13 -17.52
N SER A 971 3.19 -24.81 -17.72
CA SER A 971 3.18 -26.24 -18.12
C SER A 971 2.54 -27.16 -17.08
N THR A 972 2.77 -26.90 -15.78
CA THR A 972 2.21 -27.69 -14.68
C THR A 972 0.70 -27.45 -14.54
N VAL A 973 0.24 -26.21 -14.66
CA VAL A 973 -1.19 -25.86 -14.60
C VAL A 973 -1.95 -26.43 -15.79
N ALA A 974 -1.36 -26.41 -17.01
CA ALA A 974 -1.95 -27.05 -18.18
C ALA A 974 -2.13 -28.57 -17.97
N ALA A 975 -1.07 -29.26 -17.52
CA ALA A 975 -1.15 -30.69 -17.21
C ALA A 975 -2.15 -31.01 -16.07
N TRP A 976 -2.25 -30.16 -15.05
CA TRP A 976 -3.25 -30.31 -13.98
C TRP A 976 -4.69 -30.08 -14.44
N TYR A 977 -4.91 -29.29 -15.48
CA TYR A 977 -6.21 -29.12 -16.12
C TYR A 977 -6.59 -30.38 -16.91
N GLU A 978 -5.69 -30.88 -17.77
CA GLU A 978 -5.89 -32.13 -18.53
C GLU A 978 -6.13 -33.35 -17.63
N GLN A 979 -5.48 -33.41 -16.46
CA GLN A 979 -5.65 -34.47 -15.46
C GLN A 979 -6.88 -34.30 -14.55
N GLY A 980 -7.64 -33.21 -14.67
CA GLY A 980 -8.79 -32.92 -13.80
C GLY A 980 -8.42 -32.63 -12.33
N ILE A 981 -7.15 -32.34 -12.03
CA ILE A 981 -6.68 -31.99 -10.68
C ILE A 981 -7.17 -30.59 -10.30
N LEU A 982 -7.19 -29.66 -11.26
CA LEU A 982 -7.64 -28.28 -11.02
C LEU A 982 -9.08 -28.23 -10.49
N ASP A 983 -9.97 -29.08 -11.00
CA ASP A 983 -11.37 -29.18 -10.53
C ASP A 983 -11.46 -29.68 -9.07
N GLN A 984 -10.53 -30.53 -8.65
CA GLN A 984 -10.46 -31.00 -7.25
C GLN A 984 -9.98 -29.89 -6.30
N VAL A 985 -9.06 -29.04 -6.76
CA VAL A 985 -8.66 -27.84 -6.02
C VAL A 985 -9.84 -26.86 -5.91
N GLN A 986 -10.52 -26.57 -7.02
CA GLN A 986 -11.63 -25.60 -7.09
C GLN A 986 -12.85 -25.99 -6.23
N LYS A 987 -13.07 -27.29 -5.97
CA LYS A 987 -14.08 -27.77 -5.02
C LYS A 987 -13.80 -27.32 -3.57
N HIS A 988 -12.54 -27.12 -3.21
CA HIS A 988 -12.13 -26.75 -1.85
C HIS A 988 -11.83 -25.25 -1.70
N LYS A 989 -11.13 -24.63 -2.66
CA LYS A 989 -10.65 -23.23 -2.59
C LYS A 989 -10.66 -22.57 -3.96
N LEU A 990 -10.80 -21.24 -4.00
CA LEU A 990 -10.67 -20.50 -5.26
C LEU A 990 -9.20 -20.40 -5.71
N LEU A 991 -8.94 -20.62 -7.00
CA LEU A 991 -7.60 -20.53 -7.57
C LEU A 991 -7.36 -19.16 -8.20
N PHE A 992 -6.23 -18.54 -7.87
CA PHE A 992 -5.71 -17.33 -8.49
C PHE A 992 -4.28 -17.58 -8.96
N ILE A 993 -3.88 -16.98 -10.09
CA ILE A 993 -2.58 -17.21 -10.73
C ILE A 993 -1.92 -15.85 -10.99
N GLU A 994 -0.65 -15.72 -10.62
CA GLU A 994 0.20 -14.58 -10.95
C GLU A 994 0.53 -14.59 -12.45
N THR A 995 0.33 -13.47 -13.13
CA THR A 995 0.76 -13.30 -14.53
C THR A 995 1.95 -12.34 -14.60
N GLN A 996 2.57 -12.20 -15.77
CA GLN A 996 3.65 -11.23 -15.94
C GLN A 996 3.12 -9.78 -15.96
N ASP A 997 1.81 -9.56 -16.13
CA ASP A 997 1.18 -8.25 -16.01
C ASP A 997 0.88 -7.90 -14.54
N ALA A 998 1.23 -6.69 -14.13
CA ALA A 998 0.97 -6.23 -12.77
C ALA A 998 -0.49 -5.80 -12.54
N ALA A 999 -1.20 -5.33 -13.57
CA ALA A 999 -2.61 -4.96 -13.44
C ALA A 999 -3.47 -6.20 -13.12
N GLU A 1000 -3.29 -7.27 -13.88
CA GLU A 1000 -3.89 -8.57 -13.61
C GLU A 1000 -3.45 -9.15 -12.26
N THR A 1001 -2.14 -9.12 -11.95
CA THR A 1001 -1.62 -9.65 -10.68
C THR A 1001 -2.18 -8.91 -9.46
N SER A 1002 -2.35 -7.59 -9.55
CA SER A 1002 -2.95 -6.78 -8.48
C SER A 1002 -4.43 -7.11 -8.29
N LEU A 1003 -5.17 -7.32 -9.38
CA LEU A 1003 -6.57 -7.75 -9.34
C LEU A 1003 -6.70 -9.19 -8.78
N ALA A 1004 -5.81 -10.10 -9.18
CA ALA A 1004 -5.75 -11.47 -8.66
C ALA A 1004 -5.49 -11.49 -7.15
N LEU A 1005 -4.55 -10.67 -6.67
CA LEU A 1005 -4.25 -10.55 -5.24
C LEU A 1005 -5.43 -9.95 -4.45
N LEU A 1006 -6.06 -8.89 -4.95
CA LEU A 1006 -7.23 -8.28 -4.30
C LEU A 1006 -8.39 -9.28 -4.17
N ASN A 1007 -8.60 -10.11 -5.21
CA ASN A 1007 -9.62 -11.15 -5.18
C ASN A 1007 -9.23 -12.34 -4.28
N TYR A 1008 -7.94 -12.68 -4.20
CA TYR A 1008 -7.40 -13.66 -3.26
C TYR A 1008 -7.66 -13.26 -1.79
N GLN A 1009 -7.34 -12.01 -1.43
CA GLN A 1009 -7.60 -11.47 -0.09
C GLN A 1009 -9.10 -11.52 0.24
N LYS A 1010 -9.95 -11.00 -0.65
CA LYS A 1010 -11.42 -11.06 -0.50
C LYS A 1010 -11.94 -12.49 -0.37
N ALA A 1011 -11.40 -13.46 -1.10
CA ALA A 1011 -11.81 -14.85 -1.01
C ALA A 1011 -11.43 -15.51 0.34
N CYS A 1012 -10.32 -15.09 0.95
CA CYS A 1012 -9.94 -15.49 2.30
C CYS A 1012 -10.86 -14.86 3.36
N GLU A 1013 -11.13 -13.55 3.28
CA GLU A 1013 -12.00 -12.83 4.23
C GLU A 1013 -13.45 -13.32 4.20
N ASN A 1014 -13.98 -13.67 3.03
CA ASN A 1014 -15.34 -14.20 2.87
C ASN A 1014 -15.47 -15.69 3.25
N GLY A 1015 -14.44 -16.31 3.85
CA GLY A 1015 -14.50 -17.67 4.40
C GLY A 1015 -14.54 -18.82 3.40
N ARG A 1016 -14.42 -18.54 2.09
CA ARG A 1016 -14.29 -19.60 1.06
C ARG A 1016 -12.87 -20.15 0.95
N GLY A 1017 -11.88 -19.33 1.30
CA GLY A 1017 -10.46 -19.67 1.17
C GLY A 1017 -9.98 -19.65 -0.28
N ALA A 1018 -8.67 -19.51 -0.45
CA ALA A 1018 -8.06 -19.31 -1.75
C ALA A 1018 -6.65 -19.92 -1.84
N VAL A 1019 -6.24 -20.18 -3.08
CA VAL A 1019 -4.90 -20.65 -3.47
C VAL A 1019 -4.33 -19.63 -4.43
N LEU A 1020 -3.16 -19.07 -4.12
CA LEU A 1020 -2.41 -18.20 -5.02
C LEU A 1020 -1.23 -18.97 -5.61
N LEU A 1021 -1.25 -19.25 -6.92
CA LEU A 1021 -0.10 -19.75 -7.65
C LEU A 1021 0.76 -18.56 -8.09
N SER A 1022 2.02 -18.55 -7.68
CA SER A 1022 2.95 -17.44 -7.86
C SER A 1022 4.35 -17.96 -8.17
N VAL A 1023 5.27 -17.08 -8.55
CA VAL A 1023 6.67 -17.45 -8.87
C VAL A 1023 7.61 -16.95 -7.78
N ALA A 1024 8.57 -17.77 -7.36
CA ALA A 1024 9.54 -17.47 -6.29
C ALA A 1024 10.55 -16.35 -6.61
N ARG A 1025 10.50 -15.82 -7.83
CA ARG A 1025 11.20 -14.63 -8.34
C ARG A 1025 10.25 -13.69 -9.10
N GLY A 1026 8.95 -13.82 -8.82
CA GLY A 1026 7.88 -12.98 -9.34
C GLY A 1026 7.59 -11.80 -8.42
N LYS A 1027 6.71 -10.90 -8.86
CA LYS A 1027 6.42 -9.63 -8.17
C LYS A 1027 5.80 -9.88 -6.79
N VAL A 1028 4.94 -10.91 -6.71
CA VAL A 1028 4.28 -11.34 -5.47
C VAL A 1028 5.29 -11.78 -4.41
N SER A 1029 6.40 -12.38 -4.83
CA SER A 1029 7.46 -12.88 -3.93
C SER A 1029 8.33 -11.80 -3.30
N GLU A 1030 8.29 -10.57 -3.83
CA GLU A 1030 9.14 -9.44 -3.41
C GLU A 1030 8.39 -8.41 -2.56
N GLY A 1031 7.25 -7.89 -3.01
CA GLY A 1031 6.63 -6.68 -2.46
C GLY A 1031 5.38 -6.85 -1.58
N ILE A 1032 4.86 -8.07 -1.41
CA ILE A 1032 3.50 -8.27 -0.87
C ILE A 1032 3.50 -9.03 0.45
N ASP A 1033 2.74 -8.54 1.43
CA ASP A 1033 2.64 -9.15 2.76
C ASP A 1033 1.35 -9.98 2.91
N PHE A 1034 1.51 -11.25 3.27
CA PHE A 1034 0.40 -12.14 3.64
C PHE A 1034 0.20 -12.08 5.15
N ASP A 1035 -0.65 -11.16 5.61
CA ASP A 1035 -0.99 -11.05 7.03
C ASP A 1035 -1.90 -12.18 7.51
N HIS A 1036 -1.54 -12.78 8.65
CA HIS A 1036 -2.36 -13.70 9.41
C HIS A 1036 -2.98 -14.84 8.59
N HIS A 1037 -4.29 -14.77 8.31
CA HIS A 1037 -5.03 -15.84 7.64
C HIS A 1037 -4.83 -15.87 6.11
N PHE A 1038 -4.17 -14.86 5.53
CA PHE A 1038 -3.84 -14.86 4.11
C PHE A 1038 -2.72 -15.85 3.72
N GLY A 1039 -1.94 -16.37 4.68
CA GLY A 1039 -0.75 -17.19 4.40
C GLY A 1039 -0.60 -18.45 5.28
N ARG A 1040 -1.70 -19.13 5.62
CA ARG A 1040 -1.72 -20.24 6.60
C ARG A 1040 -0.85 -21.43 6.21
N ALA A 1041 -0.68 -21.68 4.91
CA ALA A 1041 0.38 -22.56 4.41
C ALA A 1041 1.06 -21.93 3.19
N VAL A 1042 2.40 -21.97 3.18
CA VAL A 1042 3.21 -21.60 2.02
C VAL A 1042 3.90 -22.85 1.49
N ILE A 1043 3.69 -23.15 0.21
CA ILE A 1043 4.23 -24.32 -0.48
C ILE A 1043 5.26 -23.86 -1.52
N MET A 1044 6.51 -24.29 -1.36
CA MET A 1044 7.60 -24.05 -2.29
C MET A 1044 7.77 -25.26 -3.22
N PHE A 1045 7.29 -25.14 -4.46
CA PHE A 1045 7.39 -26.19 -5.48
C PHE A 1045 8.76 -26.18 -6.14
N GLY A 1046 9.63 -27.11 -5.71
CA GLY A 1046 10.99 -27.21 -6.21
C GLY A 1046 11.96 -26.18 -5.62
N ILE A 1047 13.19 -26.15 -6.14
CA ILE A 1047 14.22 -25.17 -5.75
C ILE A 1047 14.32 -24.06 -6.81
N PRO A 1048 14.20 -22.76 -6.44
CA PRO A 1048 14.17 -21.64 -7.38
C PRO A 1048 15.57 -21.24 -7.86
N TYR A 1049 16.27 -22.15 -8.55
CA TYR A 1049 17.53 -21.86 -9.22
C TYR A 1049 17.36 -20.88 -10.39
N VAL A 1050 18.34 -19.98 -10.58
CA VAL A 1050 18.49 -19.18 -11.80
C VAL A 1050 18.77 -20.08 -13.00
N TYR A 1051 18.42 -19.61 -14.20
CA TYR A 1051 18.77 -20.26 -15.46
C TYR A 1051 20.31 -20.34 -15.65
N THR A 1052 20.88 -21.53 -15.40
CA THR A 1052 22.33 -21.79 -15.36
C THR A 1052 23.03 -21.78 -16.72
N GLN A 1053 22.28 -21.77 -17.83
CA GLN A 1053 22.86 -21.70 -19.17
C GLN A 1053 23.18 -20.26 -19.60
N SER A 1054 22.62 -19.24 -18.93
CA SER A 1054 22.88 -17.82 -19.21
C SER A 1054 24.38 -17.50 -19.14
N LYS A 1055 24.92 -16.89 -20.20
CA LYS A 1055 26.34 -16.53 -20.31
C LYS A 1055 26.76 -15.49 -19.27
N ILE A 1056 25.88 -14.54 -18.96
CA ILE A 1056 26.09 -13.51 -17.93
C ILE A 1056 26.31 -14.17 -16.56
N LEU A 1057 25.46 -15.15 -16.20
CA LEU A 1057 25.59 -15.87 -14.93
C LEU A 1057 26.88 -16.70 -14.88
N LYS A 1058 27.26 -17.38 -15.98
CA LYS A 1058 28.54 -18.12 -16.04
C LYS A 1058 29.75 -17.20 -15.85
N ALA A 1059 29.80 -16.07 -16.55
CA ALA A 1059 30.87 -15.08 -16.38
C ALA A 1059 30.91 -14.50 -14.94
N ARG A 1060 29.75 -14.31 -14.29
CA ARG A 1060 29.68 -13.92 -12.87
C ARG A 1060 30.23 -15.02 -11.95
N LEU A 1061 29.88 -16.28 -12.19
CA LEU A 1061 30.35 -17.44 -11.40
C LEU A 1061 31.86 -17.64 -11.54
N GLU A 1062 32.41 -17.52 -12.75
CA GLU A 1062 33.86 -17.53 -13.01
C GLU A 1062 34.55 -16.39 -12.26
N TYR A 1063 34.01 -15.16 -12.32
CA TYR A 1063 34.56 -14.00 -11.61
C TYR A 1063 34.55 -14.18 -10.08
N LEU A 1064 33.44 -14.66 -9.51
CA LEU A 1064 33.32 -14.93 -8.07
C LEU A 1064 34.25 -16.05 -7.58
N ARG A 1065 34.51 -17.05 -8.43
CA ARG A 1065 35.46 -18.13 -8.18
C ARG A 1065 36.89 -17.61 -8.20
N ASP A 1066 37.24 -16.80 -9.19
CA ASP A 1066 38.63 -16.38 -9.44
C ASP A 1066 39.08 -15.21 -8.56
N GLN A 1067 38.19 -14.33 -8.12
CA GLN A 1067 38.52 -13.22 -7.20
C GLN A 1067 38.22 -13.55 -5.73
N TYR A 1068 37.03 -14.07 -5.43
CA TYR A 1068 36.55 -14.26 -4.05
C TYR A 1068 36.61 -15.70 -3.56
N GLN A 1069 37.14 -16.63 -4.38
CA GLN A 1069 37.25 -18.07 -4.08
C GLN A 1069 35.90 -18.75 -3.78
N ILE A 1070 34.79 -18.17 -4.26
CA ILE A 1070 33.44 -18.70 -4.06
C ILE A 1070 33.17 -19.76 -5.14
N ARG A 1071 32.93 -21.01 -4.71
CA ARG A 1071 32.58 -22.10 -5.63
C ARG A 1071 31.23 -21.86 -6.29
N GLU A 1072 31.12 -22.21 -7.57
CA GLU A 1072 29.94 -21.93 -8.40
C GLU A 1072 28.64 -22.50 -7.81
N ASN A 1073 28.67 -23.76 -7.37
CA ASN A 1073 27.54 -24.42 -6.72
C ASN A 1073 27.19 -23.81 -5.34
N ASP A 1074 28.16 -23.20 -4.65
CA ASP A 1074 27.90 -22.56 -3.36
C ASP A 1074 27.10 -21.26 -3.54
N PHE A 1075 27.45 -20.44 -4.54
CA PHE A 1075 26.68 -19.25 -4.92
C PHE A 1075 25.29 -19.61 -5.46
N LEU A 1076 25.19 -20.57 -6.39
CA LEU A 1076 23.90 -21.01 -6.94
C LEU A 1076 22.95 -21.53 -5.85
N THR A 1077 23.47 -22.25 -4.86
CA THR A 1077 22.66 -22.76 -3.75
C THR A 1077 22.34 -21.66 -2.74
N PHE A 1078 23.25 -20.73 -2.46
CA PHE A 1078 22.99 -19.54 -1.64
C PHE A 1078 21.83 -18.73 -2.22
N ASP A 1079 21.93 -18.32 -3.48
CA ASP A 1079 20.91 -17.51 -4.14
C ASP A 1079 19.54 -18.21 -4.20
N ALA A 1080 19.52 -19.53 -4.45
CA ALA A 1080 18.28 -20.29 -4.46
C ALA A 1080 17.66 -20.46 -3.06
N MET A 1081 18.46 -20.65 -2.00
CA MET A 1081 17.94 -20.74 -0.63
C MET A 1081 17.48 -19.37 -0.10
N ARG A 1082 18.16 -18.28 -0.47
CA ARG A 1082 17.75 -16.89 -0.19
C ARG A 1082 16.33 -16.62 -0.68
N HIS A 1083 16.05 -16.89 -1.96
CA HIS A 1083 14.71 -16.69 -2.54
C HIS A 1083 13.67 -17.65 -1.95
N ALA A 1084 14.02 -18.92 -1.72
CA ALA A 1084 13.10 -19.88 -1.10
C ALA A 1084 12.71 -19.45 0.33
N ALA A 1085 13.68 -19.02 1.14
CA ALA A 1085 13.46 -18.53 2.49
C ALA A 1085 12.70 -17.20 2.52
N GLN A 1086 12.93 -16.30 1.57
CA GLN A 1086 12.18 -15.05 1.42
C GLN A 1086 10.69 -15.34 1.20
N CYS A 1087 10.36 -16.22 0.25
CA CYS A 1087 8.98 -16.62 -0.05
C CYS A 1087 8.29 -17.28 1.15
N VAL A 1088 8.95 -18.28 1.74
CA VAL A 1088 8.42 -19.05 2.88
C VAL A 1088 8.31 -18.19 4.14
N GLY A 1089 9.24 -17.26 4.35
CA GLY A 1089 9.24 -16.30 5.46
C GLY A 1089 8.08 -15.30 5.44
N ARG A 1090 7.29 -15.22 4.36
CA ARG A 1090 6.06 -14.42 4.31
C ARG A 1090 4.89 -15.05 5.07
N ALA A 1091 4.99 -16.31 5.46
CA ALA A 1091 3.96 -17.04 6.23
C ALA A 1091 3.82 -16.60 7.70
N LEU A 1092 4.70 -15.69 8.18
CA LEU A 1092 4.73 -15.27 9.58
C LEU A 1092 4.92 -13.76 9.69
N ARG A 1093 3.96 -13.08 10.32
CA ARG A 1093 3.99 -11.62 10.51
C ARG A 1093 4.08 -11.15 11.96
N GLY A 1094 3.88 -12.05 12.94
CA GLY A 1094 4.10 -11.76 14.36
C GLY A 1094 4.07 -13.02 15.22
N LYS A 1095 4.46 -12.92 16.50
CA LYS A 1095 4.52 -14.09 17.40
C LYS A 1095 3.15 -14.71 17.75
N THR A 1096 2.06 -13.96 17.55
CA THR A 1096 0.67 -14.44 17.66
C THR A 1096 0.19 -15.18 16.41
N ASP A 1097 0.86 -14.98 15.29
CA ASP A 1097 0.52 -15.59 14.01
C ASP A 1097 1.09 -17.00 13.91
N TYR A 1098 0.61 -17.80 12.95
CA TYR A 1098 1.14 -19.15 12.71
C TYR A 1098 0.96 -19.62 11.26
N GLY A 1099 1.94 -20.37 10.77
CA GLY A 1099 1.98 -20.83 9.37
C GLY A 1099 2.72 -22.16 9.19
N ILE A 1100 2.25 -22.94 8.21
CA ILE A 1100 2.94 -24.15 7.72
C ILE A 1100 3.86 -23.76 6.56
N MET A 1101 5.06 -24.33 6.55
CA MET A 1101 6.13 -23.99 5.60
C MET A 1101 6.58 -25.27 4.89
N VAL A 1102 6.06 -25.52 3.68
CA VAL A 1102 6.28 -26.77 2.94
C VAL A 1102 7.35 -26.59 1.87
N PHE A 1103 8.44 -27.34 1.99
CA PHE A 1103 9.51 -27.41 1.00
C PHE A 1103 9.32 -28.68 0.15
N ALA A 1104 8.68 -28.56 -1.01
CA ALA A 1104 8.35 -29.69 -1.88
C ALA A 1104 9.49 -29.97 -2.88
N ASP A 1105 10.62 -30.47 -2.37
CA ASP A 1105 11.70 -31.07 -3.18
C ASP A 1105 12.61 -31.92 -2.28
N LYS A 1106 12.87 -33.18 -2.66
CA LYS A 1106 13.83 -34.06 -1.97
C LYS A 1106 15.21 -33.41 -1.78
N ARG A 1107 15.61 -32.47 -2.64
CA ARG A 1107 16.92 -31.77 -2.55
C ARG A 1107 17.03 -30.86 -1.32
N PHE A 1108 15.94 -30.34 -0.75
CA PHE A 1108 16.00 -29.51 0.47
C PHE A 1108 16.48 -30.31 1.70
N ALA A 1109 16.28 -31.62 1.72
CA ALA A 1109 16.74 -32.51 2.80
C ALA A 1109 18.28 -32.60 2.90
N ARG A 1110 19.02 -32.22 1.85
CA ARG A 1110 20.48 -32.32 1.82
C ARG A 1110 21.13 -31.26 2.70
N ALA A 1111 22.18 -31.65 3.42
CA ALA A 1111 22.92 -30.78 4.33
C ALA A 1111 23.42 -29.48 3.68
N ASP A 1112 23.87 -29.52 2.42
CA ASP A 1112 24.35 -28.34 1.67
C ASP A 1112 23.29 -27.25 1.41
N LYS A 1113 22.00 -27.59 1.59
CA LYS A 1113 20.86 -26.69 1.41
C LYS A 1113 20.20 -26.34 2.72
N ARG A 1114 19.96 -27.36 3.56
CA ARG A 1114 19.36 -27.21 4.89
C ARG A 1114 20.15 -26.26 5.79
N SER A 1115 21.50 -26.23 5.68
CA SER A 1115 22.35 -25.30 6.45
C SER A 1115 22.34 -23.85 5.94
N LYS A 1116 21.82 -23.60 4.72
CA LYS A 1116 21.68 -22.27 4.11
C LYS A 1116 20.26 -21.69 4.24
N ILE A 1117 19.37 -22.39 4.93
CA ILE A 1117 18.08 -21.86 5.38
C ILE A 1117 18.34 -21.00 6.65
N PRO A 1118 17.64 -19.88 6.88
CA PRO A 1118 17.76 -19.09 8.11
C PRO A 1118 17.63 -19.92 9.40
N ARG A 1119 18.48 -19.64 10.40
CA ARG A 1119 18.55 -20.42 11.65
C ARG A 1119 17.19 -20.53 12.35
N TRP A 1120 16.40 -19.44 12.33
CA TRP A 1120 15.08 -19.38 12.94
C TRP A 1120 14.03 -20.31 12.30
N ILE A 1121 14.25 -20.79 11.07
CA ILE A 1121 13.46 -21.87 10.45
C ILE A 1121 14.12 -23.23 10.74
N GLN A 1122 15.45 -23.30 10.61
CA GLN A 1122 16.23 -24.54 10.76
C GLN A 1122 16.04 -25.19 12.14
N GLU A 1123 15.94 -24.40 13.22
CA GLU A 1123 15.72 -24.87 14.60
C GLU A 1123 14.44 -25.71 14.76
N TYR A 1124 13.40 -25.40 13.98
CA TYR A 1124 12.11 -26.10 14.03
C TYR A 1124 12.02 -27.22 12.97
N LEU A 1125 12.93 -27.26 11.99
CA LEU A 1125 13.03 -28.31 10.98
C LEU A 1125 13.77 -29.53 11.54
N LYS A 1126 13.07 -30.32 12.34
CA LYS A 1126 13.55 -31.58 12.95
C LYS A 1126 13.82 -32.65 11.87
N ASP A 1127 14.73 -33.59 12.14
CA ASP A 1127 15.11 -34.63 11.17
C ASP A 1127 13.93 -35.50 10.71
N GLY A 1128 13.00 -35.80 11.63
CA GLY A 1128 11.74 -36.50 11.30
C GLY A 1128 10.78 -35.73 10.38
N LEU A 1129 11.03 -34.44 10.10
CA LEU A 1129 10.27 -33.61 9.16
C LEU A 1129 11.03 -33.37 7.84
N CYS A 1130 12.22 -33.96 7.66
CA CYS A 1130 13.09 -33.68 6.50
C CYS A 1130 12.87 -34.59 5.28
N ASN A 1131 12.07 -35.65 5.40
CA ASN A 1131 11.91 -36.65 4.33
C ASN A 1131 10.50 -37.29 4.35
N LEU A 1132 9.47 -36.44 4.41
CA LEU A 1132 8.08 -36.87 4.51
C LEU A 1132 7.49 -37.27 3.15
N SER A 1133 6.51 -38.19 3.18
CA SER A 1133 5.52 -38.33 2.11
C SER A 1133 4.47 -37.21 2.17
N VAL A 1134 3.60 -37.13 1.14
CA VAL A 1134 2.48 -36.19 1.12
C VAL A 1134 1.47 -36.49 2.25
N ASP A 1135 1.04 -37.75 2.39
CA ASP A 1135 0.18 -38.21 3.49
C ASP A 1135 0.73 -37.88 4.90
N GLU A 1136 2.03 -38.09 5.13
CA GLU A 1136 2.68 -37.82 6.42
C GLU A 1136 2.70 -36.31 6.72
N ALA A 1137 3.06 -35.49 5.73
CA ALA A 1137 3.04 -34.03 5.83
C ALA A 1137 1.64 -33.49 6.12
N VAL A 1138 0.61 -34.14 5.55
CA VAL A 1138 -0.81 -33.88 5.84
C VAL A 1138 -1.18 -34.19 7.28
N GLN A 1139 -0.73 -35.32 7.84
CA GLN A 1139 -0.98 -35.68 9.24
C GLN A 1139 -0.31 -34.71 10.21
N VAL A 1140 0.95 -34.34 9.95
CA VAL A 1140 1.68 -33.32 10.72
C VAL A 1140 0.95 -31.98 10.66
N SER A 1141 0.51 -31.56 9.47
CA SER A 1141 -0.23 -30.30 9.26
C SER A 1141 -1.57 -30.28 10.00
N LYS A 1142 -2.36 -31.38 9.94
CA LYS A 1142 -3.61 -31.54 10.71
C LYS A 1142 -3.37 -31.40 12.22
N ARG A 1143 -2.31 -32.03 12.75
CA ARG A 1143 -1.95 -31.95 14.18
C ARG A 1143 -1.54 -30.53 14.57
N PHE A 1144 -0.69 -29.89 13.77
CA PHE A 1144 -0.21 -28.53 13.99
C PHE A 1144 -1.35 -27.52 14.02
N LEU A 1145 -2.22 -27.50 13.01
CA LEU A 1145 -3.34 -26.56 12.93
C LEU A 1145 -4.31 -26.71 14.11
N ARG A 1146 -4.62 -27.94 14.54
CA ARG A 1146 -5.47 -28.20 15.72
C ARG A 1146 -4.85 -27.66 17.01
N GLN A 1147 -3.53 -27.75 17.16
CA GLN A 1147 -2.82 -27.19 18.31
C GLN A 1147 -2.75 -25.66 18.24
N MET A 1148 -2.54 -25.09 17.06
CA MET A 1148 -2.44 -23.64 16.87
C MET A 1148 -3.79 -22.90 16.95
N ALA A 1149 -4.89 -23.59 16.65
CA ALA A 1149 -6.26 -23.08 16.78
C ALA A 1149 -6.74 -22.93 18.24
N GLN A 1150 -5.98 -23.45 19.22
CA GLN A 1150 -6.27 -23.21 20.63
C GLN A 1150 -6.07 -21.72 21.01
N PRO A 1151 -6.87 -21.16 21.92
CA PRO A 1151 -6.72 -19.77 22.35
C PRO A 1151 -5.34 -19.56 22.97
N PHE A 1152 -4.66 -18.51 22.52
CA PHE A 1152 -3.31 -18.16 22.98
C PHE A 1152 -3.37 -16.75 23.55
N SER A 1153 -3.17 -16.63 24.87
CA SER A 1153 -3.30 -15.36 25.58
C SER A 1153 -1.98 -14.60 25.61
N ARG A 1154 -2.03 -13.35 26.09
CA ARG A 1154 -0.82 -12.56 26.35
C ARG A 1154 -0.03 -13.12 27.54
N GLU A 1155 -0.70 -13.71 28.53
CA GLU A 1155 -0.07 -14.19 29.76
C GLU A 1155 0.86 -15.37 29.47
N ASP A 1156 0.48 -16.24 28.52
CA ASP A 1156 1.30 -17.35 28.01
C ASP A 1156 2.63 -16.91 27.36
N GLN A 1157 2.73 -15.63 26.95
CA GLN A 1157 3.93 -15.08 26.31
C GLN A 1157 4.88 -14.39 27.29
N LEU A 1158 4.38 -13.97 28.47
CA LEU A 1158 5.14 -13.15 29.42
C LEU A 1158 6.28 -13.93 30.07
N GLY A 1159 7.46 -13.32 30.13
CA GLY A 1159 8.68 -13.95 30.67
C GLY A 1159 9.35 -14.98 29.74
N LEU A 1160 8.74 -15.32 28.60
CA LEU A 1160 9.32 -16.20 27.59
C LEU A 1160 9.60 -15.46 26.28
N SER A 1161 8.54 -15.15 25.52
CA SER A 1161 8.65 -14.51 24.20
C SER A 1161 8.39 -13.01 24.23
N LEU A 1162 7.82 -12.49 25.32
CA LEU A 1162 7.46 -11.09 25.58
C LEU A 1162 7.96 -10.70 26.98
N LEU A 1163 8.69 -9.60 27.11
CA LEU A 1163 9.30 -9.13 28.35
C LEU A 1163 8.75 -7.76 28.78
N THR A 1164 8.62 -7.55 30.09
CA THR A 1164 8.44 -6.22 30.68
C THR A 1164 9.79 -5.54 30.96
N VAL A 1165 9.78 -4.22 31.18
CA VAL A 1165 11.00 -3.47 31.57
C VAL A 1165 11.58 -4.01 32.89
N GLU A 1166 10.72 -4.27 33.88
CA GLU A 1166 11.10 -4.86 35.18
C GLU A 1166 11.75 -6.24 35.04
N GLN A 1167 11.29 -7.07 34.09
CA GLN A 1167 11.89 -8.38 33.80
C GLN A 1167 13.25 -8.24 33.09
N LEU A 1168 13.44 -7.19 32.28
CA LEU A 1168 14.72 -6.91 31.63
C LEU A 1168 15.79 -6.43 32.59
N ASP A 1169 15.43 -5.72 33.67
CA ASP A 1169 16.41 -5.22 34.64
C ASP A 1169 17.04 -6.33 35.50
N GLN A 1170 16.40 -7.50 35.59
CA GLN A 1170 16.93 -8.68 36.27
C GLN A 1170 18.19 -9.23 35.57
N GLU A 1171 19.30 -9.37 36.31
CA GLU A 1171 20.56 -9.88 35.75
C GLU A 1171 20.42 -11.28 35.12
N ASP A 1172 19.63 -12.17 35.72
CA ASP A 1172 19.44 -13.52 35.19
C ASP A 1172 18.76 -13.52 33.82
N THR A 1173 17.87 -12.57 33.57
CA THR A 1173 17.29 -12.34 32.24
C THR A 1173 18.38 -11.87 31.28
N LYS A 1174 19.20 -10.88 31.66
CA LYS A 1174 20.32 -10.38 30.84
C LYS A 1174 21.35 -11.48 30.52
N LYS A 1175 21.68 -12.36 31.48
CA LYS A 1175 22.59 -13.51 31.29
C LYS A 1175 21.99 -14.56 30.33
N LYS A 1176 20.71 -14.91 30.50
CA LYS A 1176 19.99 -15.82 29.57
C LYS A 1176 19.89 -15.25 28.15
N LEU A 1177 19.71 -13.94 28.04
CA LEU A 1177 19.66 -13.22 26.78
C LEU A 1177 21.03 -13.21 26.09
N GLN A 1178 22.12 -12.90 26.81
CA GLN A 1178 23.49 -12.98 26.31
C GLN A 1178 23.87 -14.40 25.86
N SER A 1179 23.50 -15.45 26.60
CA SER A 1179 23.81 -16.84 26.22
C SER A 1179 23.08 -17.31 24.96
N ARG A 1180 22.06 -16.58 24.49
CA ARG A 1180 21.34 -16.84 23.22
C ARG A 1180 21.94 -16.09 22.04
N MET A 1181 22.87 -15.16 22.27
CA MET A 1181 23.59 -14.51 21.18
C MET A 1181 24.58 -15.49 20.57
N GLN A 1182 24.57 -15.58 19.24
CA GLN A 1182 25.57 -16.32 18.49
C GLN A 1182 26.20 -15.36 17.48
N TYR A 1183 27.43 -14.94 17.76
CA TYR A 1183 28.28 -14.27 16.80
C TYR A 1183 28.67 -15.27 15.70
N VAL A 1184 28.84 -14.77 14.47
CA VAL A 1184 29.26 -15.53 13.28
C VAL A 1184 30.71 -15.21 12.97
#